data_AF-A0A117SX79-F1
#
_entry.id   AF-A0A117SX79-F1
#
_cell.length_a   1.000
_cell.length_b   1.000
_cell.length_c   1.000
_cell.angle_alpha   90.00
_cell.angle_beta   90.00
_cell.angle_gamma   90.00
#
_symmetry.space_group_name_H-M   'P 1'
#
loop_
_entity.id
_entity.type
_entity.pdbx_description
1 polymer ?
#
loop_
_entity_poly.entity_id
_entity_poly.type
_entity_poly.pdbx_seq_one_letter_code
_entity_poly.pdbx_strand_id
1 'polypeptide(L)'
;MSTLAPLADVQAAQMIYSPLNRGQLAADLMQAFALPKSTTGPMFRDVYVNTPNRVAIETVAGDGILSGTSLFSFSPNQIATRLDLAKALVAELGLADVANLMNSQKPLLSDVSTIPRKDWGIVDLALQLNLLSPNAKNAFLPFASITQTSFSKAVNHEKNVSAHAIAMMANAVANSVWIGFPYTENASQQVNIGTKIPQIAYQVQNGELVLPGSATLVASSGTIGSNGSYTAPNSPGIDTVTAEVVGTSVTQSMNFQVYDPQSLSFSKSMPAVMGLGSTYTLFGNVLSPNPSNLSSFTVDPADSGRSLTLAVTDPSGNTVTFQAADQAGIASFQWTPTAVGDYTFTLSSPGMSSVSSSVQVIAPVTGSSLAIQNTSISANQSTPVSLSLNPGTSSMLPAVFPIYLQVSGSGSLENVVSSVYTAAAEQPGGTVVGNLVGGTAPGVATVTASSPGNVIQSVYTSANVQWLGTIQAIAPSQSGVAGATVTVSAKLTLANGNPAPSGVTVSFTPITPDGEMGLLSTKCEVNSATATTNAQGVAVAQLPDQYMAGTYSLSVTANGYSSANTSYSMRPGRPVRLDAVVSPSPFVAAGKTVQVMAAAVDAFGNPIPTITLPVNVIFQGKDGTFKQTVTKITGRSSIGNFTAGSTVGSDQVTITSHMFPGQRVTLPIKVLTNPAQILAGKGTWATYGTYAALGAKGMISAMKKERITHLYLETAVSGDGFYGQLPLDRIVNMAHQAGIAVINWTSPSLQNLQVDEANAQAAMAYQTRMGSSTDGYTGDFEGNLSAQAMGSYSKFIRHLIGPNMPYVATIFPPQDQRGTPLGVLANYVTAFAPMDYWHGLEQNYTFSQVYHYVTNSIHLIRAVAPHTPIEVIAESYDMWSNSGSGAYSPTGLEEEAAIQAASDAGALGISFYDLHTLTPNQAAVIAGMSYPANSLLR
;
A
#
# COMPACT_ATOMS: atom_id res chain seq x y z
N MET A 1 48.77 -57.74 -23.32
CA MET A 1 47.61 -57.15 -22.62
C MET A 1 48.09 -55.92 -21.88
N SER A 2 47.80 -54.72 -22.40
CA SER A 2 47.71 -53.42 -21.71
C SER A 2 48.04 -52.32 -22.74
N THR A 3 47.08 -51.44 -23.02
CA THR A 3 47.22 -49.99 -23.32
C THR A 3 45.97 -49.48 -24.05
N LEU A 4 44.87 -49.30 -23.31
CA LEU A 4 43.74 -48.44 -23.68
C LEU A 4 43.17 -47.81 -22.41
N ALA A 5 43.93 -46.89 -21.82
CA ALA A 5 43.47 -45.94 -20.80
C ALA A 5 44.29 -44.66 -20.98
N PRO A 6 43.79 -43.69 -21.79
CA PRO A 6 43.73 -42.32 -21.27
C PRO A 6 42.55 -41.44 -21.79
N LEU A 7 41.54 -41.96 -22.50
CA LEU A 7 40.49 -41.11 -23.08
C LEU A 7 39.39 -40.65 -22.08
N ALA A 8 39.14 -41.42 -21.01
CA ALA A 8 38.12 -41.08 -20.02
C ALA A 8 38.55 -39.91 -19.10
N ASP A 9 39.83 -39.83 -18.73
CA ASP A 9 40.33 -38.77 -17.84
C ASP A 9 40.42 -37.39 -18.52
N VAL A 10 40.66 -37.35 -19.83
CA VAL A 10 40.67 -36.09 -20.59
C VAL A 10 39.25 -35.52 -20.75
N GLN A 11 38.23 -36.37 -20.91
CA GLN A 11 36.82 -35.94 -20.95
C GLN A 11 36.32 -35.48 -19.58
N ALA A 12 36.74 -36.13 -18.50
CA ALA A 12 36.42 -35.69 -17.14
C ALA A 12 37.05 -34.32 -16.82
N ALA A 13 38.31 -34.09 -17.24
CA ALA A 13 38.97 -32.79 -17.06
C ALA A 13 38.34 -31.66 -17.88
N GLN A 14 37.84 -31.94 -19.10
CA GLN A 14 37.14 -30.93 -19.92
C GLN A 14 35.74 -30.57 -19.40
N MET A 15 35.05 -31.49 -18.72
CA MET A 15 33.74 -31.19 -18.12
C MET A 15 33.81 -30.19 -16.96
N ILE A 16 34.93 -30.13 -16.23
CA ILE A 16 35.09 -29.28 -15.02
C ILE A 16 35.14 -27.77 -15.36
N TYR A 17 35.48 -27.41 -16.60
CA TYR A 17 35.60 -26.02 -17.07
C TYR A 17 34.49 -25.58 -18.03
N SER A 18 33.54 -26.47 -18.34
CA SER A 18 32.43 -26.12 -19.22
C SER A 18 31.43 -25.19 -18.49
N PRO A 19 30.93 -24.13 -19.16
CA PRO A 19 29.85 -23.32 -18.64
C PRO A 19 28.61 -24.16 -18.28
N LEU A 20 28.03 -23.92 -17.12
CA LEU A 20 26.74 -24.50 -16.74
C LEU A 20 25.61 -23.76 -17.43
N ASN A 21 24.61 -24.48 -17.91
CA ASN A 21 23.31 -23.88 -18.22
C ASN A 21 22.44 -23.76 -16.96
N ARG A 22 21.37 -22.97 -17.04
CA ARG A 22 20.45 -22.73 -15.90
C ARG A 22 19.81 -24.01 -15.39
N GLY A 23 19.49 -24.96 -16.27
CA GLY A 23 18.95 -26.26 -15.88
C GLY A 23 19.95 -27.11 -15.09
N GLN A 24 21.23 -27.07 -15.45
CA GLN A 24 22.33 -27.72 -14.71
C GLN A 24 22.57 -27.03 -13.37
N LEU A 25 22.62 -25.69 -13.35
CA LEU A 25 22.71 -24.93 -12.10
C LEU A 25 21.57 -25.30 -11.13
N ALA A 26 20.32 -25.42 -11.62
CA ALA A 26 19.18 -25.82 -10.79
C ALA A 26 19.37 -27.22 -10.18
N ALA A 27 19.85 -28.19 -10.96
CA ALA A 27 20.14 -29.54 -10.46
C ALA A 27 21.25 -29.53 -9.40
N ASP A 28 22.31 -28.77 -9.64
CA ASP A 28 23.43 -28.65 -8.73
C ASP A 28 23.05 -27.96 -7.42
N LEU A 29 22.23 -26.90 -7.46
CA LEU A 29 21.68 -26.23 -6.27
C LEU A 29 20.79 -27.18 -5.47
N MET A 30 19.85 -27.85 -6.14
CA MET A 30 18.96 -28.81 -5.51
C MET A 30 19.74 -29.92 -4.80
N GLN A 31 20.81 -30.43 -5.42
CA GLN A 31 21.68 -31.43 -4.80
C GLN A 31 22.53 -30.86 -3.67
N ALA A 32 23.12 -29.68 -3.86
CA ALA A 32 24.01 -29.03 -2.90
C ALA A 32 23.34 -28.75 -1.56
N PHE A 33 22.06 -28.35 -1.60
CA PHE A 33 21.23 -27.98 -0.45
C PHE A 33 20.26 -29.08 -0.01
N ALA A 34 20.33 -30.26 -0.63
CA ALA A 34 19.47 -31.39 -0.31
C ALA A 34 17.96 -31.05 -0.34
N LEU A 35 17.54 -30.21 -1.30
CA LEU A 35 16.16 -29.73 -1.38
C LEU A 35 15.20 -30.90 -1.68
N PRO A 36 14.05 -30.95 -0.99
CA PRO A 36 13.04 -31.97 -1.26
C PRO A 36 12.47 -31.81 -2.67
N LYS A 37 12.33 -32.92 -3.41
CA LYS A 37 11.74 -32.89 -4.76
C LYS A 37 10.33 -32.29 -4.71
N SER A 38 10.14 -31.17 -5.41
CA SER A 38 8.83 -30.55 -5.62
C SER A 38 8.42 -30.70 -7.08
N THR A 39 7.22 -31.22 -7.32
CA THR A 39 6.58 -31.25 -8.65
C THR A 39 5.46 -30.21 -8.78
N THR A 40 5.37 -29.29 -7.81
CA THR A 40 4.33 -28.26 -7.72
C THR A 40 4.85 -26.84 -7.98
N GLY A 41 6.10 -26.71 -8.43
CA GLY A 41 6.71 -25.44 -8.79
C GLY A 41 5.98 -24.69 -9.92
N PRO A 42 6.30 -23.40 -10.14
CA PRO A 42 5.74 -22.64 -11.25
C PRO A 42 6.00 -23.35 -12.59
N MET A 43 4.96 -23.56 -13.38
CA MET A 43 5.09 -24.17 -14.71
C MET A 43 5.60 -23.15 -15.71
N PHE A 44 6.88 -23.23 -16.06
CA PHE A 44 7.47 -22.44 -17.15
C PHE A 44 7.11 -23.06 -18.51
N ARG A 45 6.78 -22.21 -19.50
CA ARG A 45 6.36 -22.62 -20.85
C ARG A 45 7.45 -23.36 -21.63
N ASP A 46 8.71 -23.16 -21.27
CA ASP A 46 9.89 -23.76 -21.88
C ASP A 46 10.48 -24.93 -21.06
N VAL A 47 9.78 -25.34 -19.99
CA VAL A 47 10.12 -26.52 -19.19
C VAL A 47 9.04 -27.58 -19.39
N TYR A 48 9.25 -28.44 -20.39
CA TYR A 48 8.36 -29.54 -20.75
C TYR A 48 8.64 -30.79 -19.92
N VAL A 49 7.73 -31.78 -19.97
CA VAL A 49 7.86 -33.06 -19.26
C VAL A 49 9.20 -33.79 -19.48
N ASN A 50 9.82 -33.58 -20.64
CA ASN A 50 11.10 -34.17 -21.04
C ASN A 50 12.29 -33.19 -20.96
N THR A 51 12.11 -31.97 -20.44
CA THR A 51 13.21 -31.02 -20.24
C THR A 51 14.21 -31.60 -19.23
N PRO A 52 15.52 -31.67 -19.57
CA PRO A 52 16.54 -32.08 -18.62
C PRO A 52 16.46 -31.26 -17.33
N ASN A 53 16.62 -31.92 -16.19
CA ASN A 53 16.56 -31.30 -14.86
C ASN A 53 15.24 -30.62 -14.51
N ARG A 54 14.12 -30.93 -15.20
CA ARG A 54 12.78 -30.36 -14.89
C ARG A 54 12.45 -30.36 -13.40
N VAL A 55 12.61 -31.50 -12.72
CA VAL A 55 12.27 -31.61 -11.28
C VAL A 55 13.10 -30.64 -10.44
N ALA A 56 14.38 -30.49 -10.76
CA ALA A 56 15.24 -29.54 -10.05
C ALA A 56 14.82 -28.10 -10.34
N ILE A 57 14.52 -27.77 -11.59
CA ILE A 57 14.01 -26.45 -11.99
C ILE A 57 12.73 -26.09 -11.22
N GLU A 58 11.74 -27.00 -11.21
CA GLU A 58 10.48 -26.78 -10.48
C GLU A 58 10.69 -26.66 -8.97
N THR A 59 11.68 -27.37 -8.42
CA THR A 59 12.03 -27.30 -6.99
C THR A 59 12.66 -25.96 -6.65
N VAL A 60 13.79 -25.60 -7.26
CA VAL A 60 14.50 -24.35 -6.93
C VAL A 60 13.69 -23.10 -7.26
N ALA A 61 12.82 -23.15 -8.27
CA ALA A 61 11.93 -22.05 -8.58
C ALA A 61 10.71 -21.99 -7.64
N GLY A 62 10.20 -23.15 -7.21
CA GLY A 62 9.12 -23.24 -6.24
C GLY A 62 9.51 -22.74 -4.86
N ASP A 63 10.78 -22.95 -4.49
CA ASP A 63 11.36 -22.51 -3.22
C ASP A 63 11.93 -21.07 -3.29
N GLY A 64 11.84 -20.41 -4.45
CA GLY A 64 12.30 -19.02 -4.63
C GLY A 64 13.82 -18.83 -4.75
N ILE A 65 14.59 -19.92 -4.78
CA ILE A 65 16.06 -19.91 -4.86
C ILE A 65 16.52 -19.40 -6.24
N LEU A 66 15.95 -19.93 -7.33
CA LEU A 66 16.30 -19.50 -8.69
C LEU A 66 15.04 -19.23 -9.50
N SER A 67 14.79 -17.95 -9.77
CA SER A 67 13.62 -17.50 -10.54
C SER A 67 13.77 -17.75 -12.05
N GLY A 68 12.65 -17.68 -12.78
CA GLY A 68 12.68 -17.71 -14.25
C GLY A 68 13.34 -16.45 -14.83
N THR A 69 13.81 -16.53 -16.08
CA THR A 69 14.26 -15.34 -16.84
C THR A 69 13.11 -14.40 -17.18
N SER A 70 11.87 -14.90 -17.10
CA SER A 70 10.63 -14.14 -17.06
C SER A 70 9.61 -14.88 -16.19
N LEU A 71 8.42 -14.30 -16.00
CA LEU A 71 7.31 -14.96 -15.30
C LEU A 71 6.94 -16.32 -15.91
N PHE A 72 7.14 -16.51 -17.22
CA PHE A 72 6.70 -17.71 -17.95
C PHE A 72 7.83 -18.55 -18.54
N SER A 73 9.09 -18.15 -18.41
CA SER A 73 10.23 -18.87 -19.00
C SER A 73 11.37 -19.02 -18.00
N PHE A 74 11.92 -20.22 -17.91
CA PHE A 74 13.10 -20.50 -17.10
C PHE A 74 14.41 -20.40 -17.88
N SER A 75 14.34 -20.61 -19.20
CA SER A 75 15.45 -20.71 -20.15
C SER A 75 16.47 -21.78 -19.74
N PRO A 76 16.07 -23.07 -19.61
CA PRO A 76 16.92 -24.13 -19.06
C PRO A 76 18.24 -24.33 -19.81
N ASN A 77 18.26 -24.04 -21.11
CA ASN A 77 19.45 -24.17 -21.96
C ASN A 77 20.32 -22.90 -22.02
N GLN A 78 19.88 -21.79 -21.41
CA GLN A 78 20.67 -20.57 -21.34
C GLN A 78 21.85 -20.78 -20.40
N ILE A 79 23.03 -20.25 -20.76
CA ILE A 79 24.21 -20.27 -19.89
C ILE A 79 23.91 -19.50 -18.60
N ALA A 80 24.13 -20.15 -17.46
CA ALA A 80 23.99 -19.55 -16.16
C ALA A 80 25.12 -18.55 -15.89
N THR A 81 24.77 -17.42 -15.31
CA THR A 81 25.69 -16.31 -15.06
C THR A 81 26.13 -16.23 -13.60
N ARG A 82 27.20 -15.50 -13.32
CA ARG A 82 27.62 -15.22 -11.93
C ARG A 82 26.55 -14.52 -11.13
N LEU A 83 25.74 -13.66 -11.76
CA LEU A 83 24.61 -13.02 -11.12
C LEU A 83 23.50 -14.01 -10.75
N ASP A 84 23.24 -15.02 -11.59
CA ASP A 84 22.28 -16.09 -11.27
C ASP A 84 22.71 -16.88 -10.04
N LEU A 85 24.00 -17.20 -9.94
CA LEU A 85 24.56 -17.89 -8.78
C LEU A 85 24.48 -17.02 -7.50
N ALA A 86 24.80 -15.73 -7.59
CA ALA A 86 24.68 -14.83 -6.45
C ALA A 86 23.25 -14.75 -5.91
N LYS A 87 22.26 -14.62 -6.80
CA LYS A 87 20.83 -14.62 -6.45
C LYS A 87 20.44 -15.91 -5.73
N ALA A 88 20.85 -17.05 -6.27
CA ALA A 88 20.54 -18.34 -5.66
C ALA A 88 21.14 -18.52 -4.27
N LEU A 89 22.41 -18.16 -4.07
CA LEU A 89 23.07 -18.29 -2.77
C LEU A 89 22.47 -17.34 -1.72
N VAL A 90 22.17 -16.09 -2.10
CA VAL A 90 21.55 -15.12 -1.18
C VAL A 90 20.11 -15.51 -0.83
N ALA A 91 19.35 -16.01 -1.81
CA ALA A 91 17.98 -16.49 -1.58
C ALA A 91 17.95 -17.73 -0.67
N GLU A 92 18.85 -18.68 -0.88
CA GLU A 92 18.98 -19.88 -0.03
C GLU A 92 19.27 -19.53 1.42
N LEU A 93 20.13 -18.53 1.66
CA LEU A 93 20.44 -18.05 3.01
C LEU A 93 19.28 -17.27 3.66
N GLY A 94 18.16 -17.08 2.96
CA GLY A 94 17.01 -16.30 3.44
C GLY A 94 17.28 -14.81 3.51
N LEU A 95 18.23 -14.30 2.71
CA LEU A 95 18.70 -12.91 2.78
C LEU A 95 18.25 -12.04 1.60
N ALA A 96 17.27 -12.50 0.81
CA ALA A 96 16.77 -11.77 -0.35
C ALA A 96 16.21 -10.38 0.02
N ASP A 97 15.51 -10.26 1.16
CA ASP A 97 14.94 -8.99 1.62
C ASP A 97 15.99 -8.01 2.13
N VAL A 98 17.00 -8.53 2.84
CA VAL A 98 18.17 -7.74 3.26
C VAL A 98 18.89 -7.17 2.03
N ALA A 99 19.10 -8.00 1.02
CA ALA A 99 19.69 -7.57 -0.25
C ALA A 99 18.81 -6.52 -0.97
N ASN A 100 17.49 -6.61 -0.87
CA ASN A 100 16.59 -5.61 -1.45
C ASN A 100 16.72 -4.25 -0.78
N LEU A 101 16.86 -4.21 0.56
CA LEU A 101 17.10 -2.96 1.31
C LEU A 101 18.44 -2.31 0.93
N MET A 102 19.46 -3.15 0.67
CA MET A 102 20.79 -2.71 0.26
C MET A 102 20.87 -2.20 -1.18
N ASN A 103 19.83 -2.35 -2.03
CA ASN A 103 19.87 -1.86 -3.41
C ASN A 103 20.02 -0.33 -3.56
N SER A 104 19.80 0.43 -2.48
CA SER A 104 20.09 1.85 -2.42
C SER A 104 21.60 2.15 -2.39
N GLN A 105 22.41 1.18 -1.93
CA GLN A 105 23.86 1.28 -1.81
C GLN A 105 24.53 0.78 -3.08
N LYS A 106 25.44 1.59 -3.64
CA LYS A 106 26.19 1.26 -4.84
C LYS A 106 27.42 0.42 -4.46
N PRO A 107 27.54 -0.85 -4.92
CA PRO A 107 28.71 -1.67 -4.64
C PRO A 107 30.00 -0.99 -5.14
N LEU A 108 31.08 -1.08 -4.37
CA LEU A 108 32.38 -0.52 -4.71
C LEU A 108 33.14 -1.42 -5.71
N LEU A 109 32.53 -1.64 -6.88
CA LEU A 109 33.05 -2.47 -7.96
C LEU A 109 33.34 -1.64 -9.20
N SER A 110 34.41 -2.00 -9.91
CA SER A 110 34.84 -1.33 -11.15
C SER A 110 33.83 -1.48 -12.30
N ASP A 111 32.99 -2.53 -12.28
CA ASP A 111 31.98 -2.83 -13.28
C ASP A 111 30.54 -2.69 -12.76
N VAL A 112 30.33 -1.93 -11.67
CA VAL A 112 29.01 -1.73 -11.06
C VAL A 112 27.94 -1.21 -12.03
N SER A 113 28.32 -0.46 -13.08
CA SER A 113 27.40 0.00 -14.13
C SER A 113 26.83 -1.13 -14.99
N THR A 114 27.46 -2.31 -14.98
CA THR A 114 26.98 -3.52 -15.68
C THR A 114 26.06 -4.37 -14.80
N ILE A 115 26.00 -4.10 -13.49
CA ILE A 115 25.12 -4.78 -12.54
C ILE A 115 23.78 -4.03 -12.53
N PRO A 116 22.65 -4.69 -12.81
CA PRO A 116 21.34 -4.06 -12.68
C PRO A 116 21.17 -3.46 -11.28
N ARG A 117 20.68 -2.21 -11.19
CA ARG A 117 20.56 -1.50 -9.91
C ARG A 117 19.73 -2.26 -8.86
N LYS A 118 18.71 -2.99 -9.31
CA LYS A 118 17.86 -3.84 -8.45
C LYS A 118 18.57 -5.07 -7.86
N ASP A 119 19.79 -5.35 -8.33
CA ASP A 119 20.59 -6.50 -7.90
C ASP A 119 21.88 -6.04 -7.20
N TRP A 120 22.03 -4.75 -6.89
CA TRP A 120 23.21 -4.19 -6.23
C TRP A 120 23.41 -4.79 -4.84
N GLY A 121 22.36 -4.84 -4.03
CA GLY A 121 22.45 -5.40 -2.69
C GLY A 121 22.69 -6.92 -2.68
N ILE A 122 22.18 -7.64 -3.69
CA ILE A 122 22.48 -9.08 -3.86
C ILE A 122 23.97 -9.29 -4.11
N VAL A 123 24.56 -8.51 -5.02
CA VAL A 123 25.98 -8.62 -5.32
C VAL A 123 26.82 -8.20 -4.12
N ASP A 124 26.48 -7.10 -3.46
CA ASP A 124 27.24 -6.61 -2.32
C ASP A 124 27.22 -7.64 -1.18
N LEU A 125 26.05 -8.17 -0.84
CA LEU A 125 25.91 -9.19 0.21
C LEU A 125 26.66 -10.48 -0.13
N ALA A 126 26.60 -10.94 -1.38
CA ALA A 126 27.36 -12.10 -1.83
C ALA A 126 28.89 -11.91 -1.70
N LEU A 127 29.38 -10.68 -1.87
CA LEU A 127 30.79 -10.34 -1.67
C LEU A 127 31.15 -10.23 -0.19
N GLN A 128 30.32 -9.58 0.62
CA GLN A 128 30.55 -9.40 2.05
C GLN A 128 30.55 -10.75 2.79
N LEU A 129 29.68 -11.69 2.39
CA LEU A 129 29.63 -13.05 2.93
C LEU A 129 30.69 -13.98 2.32
N ASN A 130 31.54 -13.47 1.42
CA ASN A 130 32.56 -14.21 0.69
C ASN A 130 32.00 -15.45 -0.04
N LEU A 131 30.74 -15.39 -0.47
CA LEU A 131 30.09 -16.41 -1.30
C LEU A 131 30.68 -16.37 -2.71
N LEU A 132 31.02 -15.16 -3.17
CA LEU A 132 31.72 -14.88 -4.41
C LEU A 132 32.77 -13.80 -4.14
N SER A 133 33.84 -13.79 -4.91
CA SER A 133 34.88 -12.75 -4.83
C SER A 133 34.96 -11.96 -6.15
N PRO A 134 35.28 -10.65 -6.12
CA PRO A 134 35.56 -9.92 -7.33
C PRO A 134 36.84 -10.45 -8.00
N ASN A 135 37.01 -10.18 -9.28
CA ASN A 135 38.25 -10.52 -9.98
C ASN A 135 39.41 -9.57 -9.58
N ALA A 136 40.60 -9.81 -10.11
CA ALA A 136 41.79 -9.01 -9.82
C ALA A 136 41.69 -7.51 -10.20
N LYS A 137 40.70 -7.12 -11.02
CA LYS A 137 40.41 -5.71 -11.37
C LYS A 137 39.31 -5.11 -10.48
N ASN A 138 38.95 -5.79 -9.39
CA ASN A 138 37.80 -5.43 -8.56
C ASN A 138 36.48 -5.37 -9.37
N ALA A 139 36.26 -6.32 -10.27
CA ALA A 139 35.03 -6.43 -11.09
C ALA A 139 34.26 -7.72 -10.71
N PHE A 140 32.94 -7.65 -10.62
CA PHE A 140 32.10 -8.81 -10.29
C PHE A 140 31.80 -9.70 -11.51
N LEU A 141 31.70 -9.10 -12.70
CA LEU A 141 31.38 -9.70 -13.99
C LEU A 141 30.01 -10.40 -13.99
N PRO A 142 28.89 -9.66 -13.86
CA PRO A 142 27.57 -10.23 -13.61
C PRO A 142 27.11 -11.23 -14.68
N PHE A 143 27.53 -11.04 -15.94
CA PHE A 143 27.16 -11.89 -17.08
C PHE A 143 28.21 -12.96 -17.42
N ALA A 144 29.30 -13.07 -16.66
CA ALA A 144 30.28 -14.13 -16.89
C ALA A 144 29.64 -15.49 -16.57
N SER A 145 29.91 -16.48 -17.42
CA SER A 145 29.41 -17.84 -17.24
C SER A 145 30.00 -18.49 -15.99
N ILE A 146 29.18 -19.25 -15.25
CA ILE A 146 29.65 -20.08 -14.16
C ILE A 146 30.08 -21.46 -14.68
N THR A 147 31.10 -22.04 -14.07
CA THR A 147 31.56 -23.42 -14.27
C THR A 147 31.30 -24.25 -13.02
N GLN A 148 31.38 -25.58 -13.13
CA GLN A 148 31.28 -26.48 -11.97
C GLN A 148 32.27 -26.12 -10.85
N THR A 149 33.48 -25.71 -11.24
CA THR A 149 34.53 -25.31 -10.30
C THR A 149 34.14 -24.06 -9.51
N SER A 150 33.64 -23.02 -10.20
CA SER A 150 33.21 -21.79 -9.52
C SER A 150 31.97 -22.02 -8.65
N PHE A 151 31.04 -22.87 -9.10
CA PHE A 151 29.87 -23.27 -8.31
C PHE A 151 30.29 -23.97 -7.02
N SER A 152 31.12 -25.01 -7.12
CA SER A 152 31.55 -25.81 -5.96
C SER A 152 32.30 -24.98 -4.92
N LYS A 153 33.14 -24.03 -5.36
CA LYS A 153 33.81 -23.08 -4.46
C LYS A 153 32.80 -22.20 -3.71
N ALA A 154 31.82 -21.66 -4.41
CA ALA A 154 30.82 -20.77 -3.82
C ALA A 154 29.93 -21.51 -2.79
N VAL A 155 29.46 -22.73 -3.13
CA VAL A 155 28.69 -23.58 -2.20
C VAL A 155 29.50 -23.99 -0.98
N ASN A 156 30.80 -24.30 -1.14
CA ASN A 156 31.65 -24.60 0.01
C ASN A 156 31.83 -23.39 0.92
N HIS A 157 31.88 -22.17 0.38
CA HIS A 157 31.90 -20.97 1.21
C HIS A 157 30.57 -20.75 1.93
N GLU A 158 29.44 -20.93 1.24
CA GLU A 158 28.10 -20.86 1.82
C GLU A 158 27.95 -21.77 3.04
N LYS A 159 28.34 -23.05 2.94
CA LYS A 159 28.28 -24.01 4.06
C LYS A 159 29.13 -23.63 5.28
N ASN A 160 30.06 -22.69 5.11
CA ASN A 160 30.92 -22.17 6.17
C ASN A 160 30.51 -20.78 6.66
N VAL A 161 29.45 -20.18 6.10
CA VAL A 161 28.87 -18.95 6.64
C VAL A 161 28.17 -19.29 7.95
N SER A 162 28.70 -18.78 9.07
CA SER A 162 28.10 -19.03 10.38
C SER A 162 26.72 -18.39 10.49
N ALA A 163 25.78 -19.05 11.19
CA ALA A 163 24.49 -18.46 11.55
C ALA A 163 24.63 -17.09 12.26
N HIS A 164 25.74 -16.89 12.97
CA HIS A 164 26.07 -15.59 13.60
C HIS A 164 26.39 -14.50 12.56
N ALA A 165 27.14 -14.81 11.51
CA ALA A 165 27.43 -13.86 10.43
C ALA A 165 26.15 -13.46 9.66
N ILE A 166 25.25 -14.41 9.42
CA ILE A 166 23.93 -14.18 8.81
C ILE A 166 23.12 -13.22 9.69
N ALA A 167 23.01 -13.51 10.99
CA ALA A 167 22.29 -12.68 11.95
C ALA A 167 22.90 -11.28 12.11
N MET A 168 24.24 -11.17 12.12
CA MET A 168 24.93 -9.88 12.18
C MET A 168 24.65 -9.01 10.97
N MET A 169 24.60 -9.57 9.76
CA MET A 169 24.33 -8.79 8.55
C MET A 169 22.87 -8.36 8.46
N ALA A 170 21.93 -9.24 8.79
CA ALA A 170 20.51 -8.86 8.91
C ALA A 170 20.32 -7.70 9.92
N ASN A 171 20.98 -7.78 11.08
CA ASN A 171 20.95 -6.72 12.09
C ASN A 171 21.70 -5.45 11.69
N ALA A 172 22.83 -5.53 10.99
CA ALA A 172 23.61 -4.36 10.58
C ALA A 172 22.84 -3.51 9.57
N VAL A 173 22.12 -4.14 8.64
CA VAL A 173 21.27 -3.43 7.66
C VAL A 173 20.04 -2.82 8.35
N ALA A 174 19.41 -3.53 9.28
CA ALA A 174 18.30 -3.00 10.09
C ALA A 174 18.72 -1.77 10.94
N ASN A 175 19.98 -1.74 11.40
CA ASN A 175 20.53 -0.68 12.24
C ASN A 175 21.28 0.43 11.47
N SER A 176 21.33 0.36 10.13
CA SER A 176 21.94 1.41 9.29
C SER A 176 20.99 2.61 9.16
N VAL A 177 20.95 3.45 10.19
CA VAL A 177 20.05 4.61 10.25
C VAL A 177 20.47 5.69 9.24
N TRP A 178 19.68 5.86 8.17
CA TRP A 178 19.65 7.12 7.41
C TRP A 178 18.74 8.10 8.15
N ILE A 179 19.30 9.03 8.91
CA ILE A 179 18.50 10.10 9.51
C ILE A 179 18.38 11.25 8.52
N GLY A 180 17.31 11.23 7.71
CA GLY A 180 16.84 12.43 7.02
C GLY A 180 15.93 13.21 7.96
N PHE A 181 16.34 14.40 8.41
CA PHE A 181 15.49 15.27 9.22
C PHE A 181 14.68 16.21 8.33
N PRO A 182 13.35 16.30 8.47
CA PRO A 182 12.60 17.43 7.93
C PRO A 182 12.91 18.69 8.76
N TYR A 183 13.26 19.78 8.08
CA TYR A 183 13.52 21.08 8.69
C TYR A 183 12.19 21.70 9.16
N THR A 184 12.09 22.08 10.43
CA THR A 184 11.06 23.01 10.93
C THR A 184 11.72 24.32 11.32
N GLU A 185 11.21 25.43 10.77
CA GLU A 185 11.65 26.79 11.06
C GLU A 185 11.41 27.15 12.54
N ASN A 186 12.38 26.86 13.41
CA ASN A 186 12.64 27.63 14.63
C ASN A 186 14.02 27.23 15.21
N ALA A 187 14.88 28.23 15.36
CA ALA A 187 16.13 28.35 16.13
C ALA A 187 16.90 27.07 16.58
N SER A 188 18.17 27.00 16.14
CA SER A 188 19.31 26.28 16.74
C SER A 188 18.99 24.96 17.47
N GLN A 189 18.87 23.85 16.73
CA GLN A 189 18.90 22.53 17.36
C GLN A 189 20.33 22.15 17.74
N GLN A 190 20.59 22.00 19.04
CA GLN A 190 21.73 21.24 19.53
C GLN A 190 21.40 19.75 19.44
N VAL A 191 22.16 18.99 18.65
CA VAL A 191 22.04 17.54 18.59
C VAL A 191 23.00 16.93 19.60
N ASN A 192 22.47 16.25 20.62
CA ASN A 192 23.27 15.59 21.64
C ASN A 192 23.69 14.19 21.15
N ILE A 193 24.96 14.00 20.78
CA ILE A 193 25.46 12.76 20.16
C ILE A 193 25.79 11.69 21.23
N GLY A 194 25.82 12.07 22.51
CA GLY A 194 26.35 11.26 23.61
C GLY A 194 25.68 9.91 23.90
N THR A 195 24.50 9.62 23.33
CA THR A 195 23.79 8.33 23.53
C THR A 195 23.67 7.48 22.27
N LYS A 196 24.11 7.97 21.10
CA LYS A 196 23.92 7.30 19.79
C LYS A 196 25.23 7.01 19.06
N ILE A 197 26.31 6.72 19.79
CA ILE A 197 27.48 6.06 19.19
C ILE A 197 27.23 4.54 19.28
N PRO A 198 27.26 3.78 18.18
CA PRO A 198 27.26 2.32 18.28
C PRO A 198 28.44 1.90 19.15
N GLN A 199 28.22 1.06 20.16
CA GLN A 199 29.28 0.58 21.05
C GLN A 199 30.48 0.09 20.22
N ILE A 200 31.61 0.80 20.33
CA ILE A 200 32.83 0.49 19.58
C ILE A 200 33.31 -0.90 20.01
N ALA A 201 33.64 -1.73 19.03
CA ALA A 201 33.99 -3.14 19.18
C ALA A 201 35.07 -3.40 20.25
N TYR A 202 34.85 -4.48 21.02
CA TYR A 202 35.80 -5.06 21.96
C TYR A 202 37.03 -5.62 21.23
N GLN A 203 38.24 -5.38 21.73
CA GLN A 203 39.38 -6.24 21.41
C GLN A 203 39.59 -7.24 22.55
N VAL A 204 39.63 -8.52 22.19
CA VAL A 204 40.10 -9.58 23.08
C VAL A 204 41.61 -9.69 22.91
N GLN A 205 42.36 -9.24 23.91
CA GLN A 205 43.77 -9.59 24.06
C GLN A 205 43.91 -10.48 25.29
N ASN A 206 44.36 -11.71 25.10
CA ASN A 206 44.58 -12.71 26.16
C ASN A 206 43.35 -13.09 27.02
N GLY A 207 42.13 -12.97 26.49
CA GLY A 207 40.93 -13.54 27.12
C GLY A 207 40.32 -12.73 28.26
N GLU A 208 40.77 -11.50 28.51
CA GLU A 208 40.08 -10.55 29.40
C GLU A 208 39.61 -9.30 28.65
N LEU A 209 38.45 -8.78 29.08
CA LEU A 209 37.83 -7.56 28.56
C LEU A 209 38.55 -6.32 29.11
N VAL A 210 39.07 -5.47 28.23
CA VAL A 210 39.58 -4.13 28.60
C VAL A 210 38.77 -3.06 27.88
N LEU A 211 38.22 -2.10 28.63
CA LEU A 211 37.48 -0.95 28.09
C LEU A 211 38.45 0.05 27.44
N PRO A 212 38.18 0.59 26.24
CA PRO A 212 38.96 1.69 25.71
C PRO A 212 38.65 2.98 26.50
N GLY A 213 39.70 3.73 26.82
CA GLY A 213 39.58 5.09 27.35
C GLY A 213 38.94 6.07 26.37
N SER A 214 38.59 7.25 26.88
CA SER A 214 37.91 8.37 26.21
C SER A 214 38.29 8.58 24.73
N ALA A 215 37.30 8.56 23.83
CA ALA A 215 37.45 8.98 22.44
C ALA A 215 37.34 10.50 22.30
N THR A 216 38.06 11.09 21.36
CA THR A 216 37.96 12.51 21.00
C THR A 216 37.19 12.65 19.68
N LEU A 217 36.23 13.57 19.63
CA LEU A 217 35.43 13.85 18.43
C LEU A 217 35.99 15.08 17.69
N VAL A 218 36.18 14.96 16.38
CA VAL A 218 36.66 16.04 15.51
C VAL A 218 35.70 16.21 14.34
N ALA A 219 35.16 17.41 14.15
CA ALA A 219 34.35 17.76 12.98
C ALA A 219 35.21 18.48 11.92
N SER A 220 34.96 18.24 10.64
CA SER A 220 35.75 18.85 9.56
C SER A 220 35.44 20.34 9.33
N SER A 221 34.26 20.83 9.70
CA SER A 221 33.86 22.23 9.50
C SER A 221 32.83 22.77 10.51
N GLY A 222 32.08 21.91 11.20
CA GLY A 222 31.22 22.28 12.34
C GLY A 222 31.97 22.29 13.68
N THR A 223 31.24 22.53 14.77
CA THR A 223 31.81 22.56 16.13
C THR A 223 31.25 21.44 17.00
N ILE A 224 32.11 20.82 17.80
CA ILE A 224 31.73 19.82 18.81
C ILE A 224 31.76 20.49 20.18
N GLY A 225 30.61 20.52 20.86
CA GLY A 225 30.47 21.01 22.23
C GLY A 225 31.13 20.08 23.25
N SER A 226 31.40 20.60 24.45
CA SER A 226 32.04 19.85 25.54
C SER A 226 31.23 18.64 26.04
N ASN A 227 29.93 18.56 25.73
CA ASN A 227 29.07 17.41 25.98
C ASN A 227 28.95 16.44 24.79
N GLY A 228 29.78 16.62 23.75
CA GLY A 228 29.72 15.82 22.53
C GLY A 228 28.59 16.22 21.57
N SER A 229 27.93 17.36 21.77
CA SER A 229 26.93 17.86 20.83
C SER A 229 27.58 18.43 19.56
N TYR A 230 27.00 18.21 18.39
CA TYR A 230 27.50 18.76 17.13
C TYR A 230 26.62 19.90 16.65
N THR A 231 27.26 20.98 16.22
CA THR A 231 26.62 22.14 15.58
C THR A 231 27.15 22.27 14.15
N ALA A 232 26.26 22.11 13.17
CA ALA A 232 26.60 22.18 11.76
C ALA A 232 27.00 23.60 11.32
N PRO A 233 27.90 23.75 10.33
CA PRO A 233 28.25 25.05 9.76
C PRO A 233 27.07 25.64 8.96
N ASN A 234 26.98 26.98 8.91
CA ASN A 234 25.90 27.72 8.23
C ASN A 234 25.97 27.70 6.69
N SER A 235 26.82 26.86 6.11
CA SER A 235 27.08 26.80 4.67
C SER A 235 26.73 25.41 4.11
N PRO A 236 26.00 25.31 2.99
CA PRO A 236 25.67 24.02 2.39
C PRO A 236 26.94 23.23 2.05
N GLY A 237 26.94 21.93 2.38
CA GLY A 237 28.10 21.08 2.22
C GLY A 237 27.96 19.73 2.91
N ILE A 238 28.96 18.87 2.73
CA ILE A 238 29.12 17.64 3.51
C ILE A 238 30.11 17.95 4.63
N ASP A 239 29.71 17.76 5.87
CA ASP A 239 30.60 17.81 7.02
C ASP A 239 30.79 16.42 7.62
N THR A 240 32.03 16.09 7.99
CA THR A 240 32.41 14.79 8.53
C THR A 240 32.74 14.93 10.00
N VAL A 241 32.08 14.14 10.87
CA VAL A 241 32.47 14.00 12.28
C VAL A 241 33.20 12.68 12.45
N THR A 242 34.41 12.75 13.00
CA THR A 242 35.32 11.62 13.15
C THR A 242 35.59 11.37 14.63
N ALA A 243 35.40 10.13 15.08
CA ALA A 243 35.76 9.68 16.41
C ALA A 243 37.13 9.01 16.36
N GLU A 244 38.07 9.53 17.15
CA GLU A 244 39.42 8.98 17.30
C GLU A 244 39.60 8.48 18.74
N VAL A 245 39.90 7.19 18.90
CA VAL A 245 40.16 6.61 20.21
C VAL A 245 41.63 6.79 20.54
N VAL A 246 41.92 7.60 21.58
CA VAL A 246 43.28 7.99 21.96
C VAL A 246 44.15 6.74 22.20
N GLY A 247 45.22 6.60 21.42
CA GLY A 247 46.17 5.49 21.53
C GLY A 247 45.90 4.29 20.61
N THR A 248 44.91 4.37 19.70
CA THR A 248 44.65 3.33 18.68
C THR A 248 44.66 3.91 17.26
N SER A 249 44.84 3.06 16.25
CA SER A 249 44.71 3.45 14.82
C SER A 249 43.27 3.31 14.29
N VAL A 250 42.27 3.22 15.17
CA VAL A 250 40.87 3.03 14.78
C VAL A 250 40.20 4.39 14.68
N THR A 251 39.69 4.69 13.49
CA THR A 251 38.96 5.92 13.19
C THR A 251 37.61 5.57 12.57
N GLN A 252 36.52 6.16 13.06
CA GLN A 252 35.19 6.00 12.49
C GLN A 252 34.59 7.36 12.17
N SER A 253 34.07 7.53 10.95
CA SER A 253 33.57 8.80 10.45
C SER A 253 32.09 8.71 10.04
N MET A 254 31.33 9.77 10.32
CA MET A 254 29.95 9.98 9.85
C MET A 254 29.87 11.26 9.03
N ASN A 255 29.16 11.20 7.89
CA ASN A 255 28.96 12.33 6.99
C ASN A 255 27.55 12.91 7.17
N PHE A 256 27.47 14.24 7.28
CA PHE A 256 26.22 15.00 7.36
C PHE A 256 26.11 15.92 6.14
N GLN A 257 24.99 15.88 5.42
CA GLN A 257 24.74 16.76 4.27
C GLN A 257 23.75 17.86 4.65
N VAL A 258 24.15 19.12 4.51
CA VAL A 258 23.35 20.32 4.83
C VAL A 258 22.78 20.92 3.54
N TYR A 259 21.45 21.06 3.44
CA TYR A 259 20.72 21.57 2.25
C TYR A 259 20.27 23.04 2.42
N ASP A 260 20.12 23.75 1.29
CA ASP A 260 19.67 25.15 1.16
C ASP A 260 18.13 25.26 1.19
N PRO A 261 17.50 26.17 1.98
CA PRO A 261 16.05 26.27 2.06
C PRO A 261 15.47 27.25 1.04
N GLN A 262 15.05 26.77 -0.14
CA GLN A 262 14.03 27.47 -0.94
C GLN A 262 13.00 26.50 -1.53
N SER A 263 11.73 26.87 -1.38
CA SER A 263 10.47 26.28 -1.86
C SER A 263 9.77 25.26 -0.94
N LEU A 264 8.69 25.71 -0.30
CA LEU A 264 7.61 24.85 0.23
C LEU A 264 6.27 25.47 -0.17
N SER A 265 5.34 24.63 -0.63
CA SER A 265 3.96 24.99 -0.94
C SER A 265 3.02 24.25 0.01
N PHE A 266 1.98 24.94 0.50
CA PHE A 266 0.98 24.36 1.38
C PHE A 266 -0.35 24.18 0.63
N SER A 267 -0.90 22.97 0.65
CA SER A 267 -2.33 22.73 0.39
C SER A 267 -2.86 21.82 1.49
N LYS A 268 -3.72 22.34 2.37
CA LYS A 268 -4.43 21.52 3.35
C LYS A 268 -5.93 21.76 3.19
N SER A 269 -6.66 20.74 2.75
CA SER A 269 -8.11 20.67 2.87
C SER A 269 -8.46 20.33 4.33
N MET A 270 -9.43 21.03 4.92
CA MET A 270 -9.99 20.67 6.23
C MET A 270 -11.23 19.79 6.04
N PRO A 271 -11.40 18.69 6.82
CA PRO A 271 -12.62 17.90 6.80
C PRO A 271 -13.77 18.58 7.57
N ALA A 272 -15.00 18.25 7.16
CA ALA A 272 -16.24 18.80 7.67
C ALA A 272 -16.64 18.24 9.05
N VAL A 273 -17.30 19.11 9.82
CA VAL A 273 -18.22 18.89 10.96
C VAL A 273 -17.66 18.95 12.39
N MET A 274 -17.85 20.14 13.00
CA MET A 274 -18.05 20.40 14.44
C MET A 274 -19.37 21.19 14.62
N GLY A 275 -19.95 21.16 15.83
CA GLY A 275 -21.38 21.42 16.11
C GLY A 275 -21.93 22.86 15.95
N LEU A 276 -23.27 22.92 15.84
CA LEU A 276 -24.11 24.13 15.76
C LEU A 276 -23.85 25.08 16.94
N GLY A 277 -23.51 26.34 16.63
CA GLY A 277 -23.34 27.43 17.61
C GLY A 277 -21.90 27.81 17.97
N SER A 278 -20.88 27.25 17.30
CA SER A 278 -19.47 27.56 17.59
C SER A 278 -18.97 28.82 16.87
N THR A 279 -18.34 29.73 17.59
CA THR A 279 -17.60 30.88 17.03
C THR A 279 -16.17 30.45 16.73
N TYR A 280 -15.68 30.67 15.50
CA TYR A 280 -14.28 30.46 15.14
C TYR A 280 -13.47 31.75 15.34
N THR A 281 -12.26 31.66 15.88
CA THR A 281 -11.29 32.77 15.87
C THR A 281 -9.94 32.21 15.40
N LEU A 282 -9.45 32.70 14.26
CA LEU A 282 -8.15 32.33 13.73
C LEU A 282 -7.17 33.48 13.99
N PHE A 283 -6.02 33.20 14.60
CA PHE A 283 -4.92 34.16 14.74
C PHE A 283 -3.86 33.83 13.69
N GLY A 284 -3.61 34.73 12.74
CA GLY A 284 -2.48 34.66 11.82
C GLY A 284 -1.57 35.85 12.04
N ASN A 285 -0.35 35.62 12.51
CA ASN A 285 0.69 36.65 12.54
C ASN A 285 1.48 36.59 11.22
N VAL A 286 1.43 37.66 10.42
CA VAL A 286 2.22 37.78 9.19
C VAL A 286 3.54 38.46 9.53
N LEU A 287 4.63 37.69 9.59
CA LEU A 287 5.99 38.20 9.66
C LEU A 287 6.76 37.69 8.43
N SER A 288 6.44 38.23 7.25
CA SER A 288 7.24 38.01 6.04
C SER A 288 7.33 39.30 5.23
N PRO A 289 8.52 39.70 4.74
CA PRO A 289 8.70 40.93 3.98
C PRO A 289 8.29 40.83 2.50
N ASN A 290 7.60 39.77 2.05
CA ASN A 290 7.13 39.62 0.67
C ASN A 290 5.66 39.12 0.59
N PRO A 291 4.68 39.97 0.19
CA PRO A 291 3.24 39.72 0.39
C PRO A 291 2.52 38.93 -0.72
N SER A 292 3.22 38.22 -1.61
CA SER A 292 2.61 37.72 -2.86
C SER A 292 1.94 36.33 -2.83
N ASN A 293 1.92 35.58 -1.72
CA ASN A 293 1.48 34.15 -1.74
C ASN A 293 0.44 33.72 -0.68
N LEU A 294 -0.69 34.43 -0.58
CA LEU A 294 -1.93 33.92 0.04
C LEU A 294 -3.11 34.37 -0.82
N SER A 295 -3.79 33.47 -1.55
CA SER A 295 -4.71 33.90 -2.63
C SER A 295 -6.12 33.31 -2.63
N SER A 296 -6.49 32.38 -1.74
CA SER A 296 -7.91 31.97 -1.63
C SER A 296 -8.25 31.16 -0.37
N PHE A 297 -9.51 31.28 0.06
CA PHE A 297 -10.17 30.37 0.99
C PHE A 297 -11.54 29.98 0.39
N THR A 298 -11.89 28.71 0.46
CA THR A 298 -13.17 28.17 -0.05
C THR A 298 -13.95 27.56 1.11
N VAL A 299 -15.22 27.93 1.25
CA VAL A 299 -16.15 27.33 2.22
C VAL A 299 -17.09 26.40 1.47
N ASP A 300 -17.29 25.19 1.98
CA ASP A 300 -18.24 24.23 1.42
C ASP A 300 -19.69 24.74 1.63
N PRO A 301 -20.53 24.82 0.58
CA PRO A 301 -21.90 25.34 0.66
C PRO A 301 -22.90 24.52 1.51
N ALA A 302 -22.51 23.39 2.10
CA ALA A 302 -23.42 22.55 2.90
C ALA A 302 -23.75 23.06 4.33
N ASP A 303 -23.08 24.11 4.83
CA ASP A 303 -23.23 24.62 6.21
C ASP A 303 -24.09 25.90 6.27
N SER A 304 -25.41 25.79 6.47
CA SER A 304 -26.29 26.95 6.74
C SER A 304 -26.38 27.24 8.25
N GLY A 305 -26.26 28.52 8.65
CA GLY A 305 -26.52 28.97 10.03
C GLY A 305 -25.31 29.34 10.90
N ARG A 306 -24.13 29.66 10.33
CA ARG A 306 -22.92 30.06 11.10
C ARG A 306 -22.52 31.51 10.79
N SER A 307 -21.94 32.21 11.76
CA SER A 307 -21.26 33.50 11.52
C SER A 307 -19.74 33.31 11.50
N LEU A 308 -19.08 33.82 10.47
CA LEU A 308 -17.62 33.85 10.41
C LEU A 308 -17.13 35.22 10.86
N THR A 309 -16.24 35.24 11.86
CA THR A 309 -15.51 36.44 12.27
C THR A 309 -14.04 36.30 11.91
N LEU A 310 -13.53 37.19 11.06
CA LEU A 310 -12.11 37.28 10.74
C LEU A 310 -11.53 38.54 11.37
N ALA A 311 -10.46 38.40 12.17
CA ALA A 311 -9.70 39.52 12.70
C ALA A 311 -8.31 39.50 12.06
N VAL A 312 -7.93 40.62 11.43
CA VAL A 312 -6.59 40.80 10.87
C VAL A 312 -5.92 41.94 11.61
N THR A 313 -4.79 41.63 12.25
CA THR A 313 -3.98 42.61 12.98
C THR A 313 -2.73 42.92 12.18
N ASP A 314 -2.50 44.19 11.88
CA ASP A 314 -1.26 44.61 11.22
C ASP A 314 -0.06 44.61 12.21
N PRO A 315 1.20 44.72 11.73
CA PRO A 315 2.37 44.80 12.60
C PRO A 315 2.39 45.99 13.58
N SER A 316 1.50 46.98 13.39
CA SER A 316 1.36 48.15 14.27
C SER A 316 0.32 47.93 15.38
N GLY A 317 -0.32 46.76 15.41
CA GLY A 317 -1.32 46.39 16.42
C GLY A 317 -2.76 46.79 16.09
N ASN A 318 -3.02 47.35 14.90
CA ASN A 318 -4.37 47.72 14.50
C ASN A 318 -5.13 46.49 14.01
N THR A 319 -6.28 46.19 14.62
CA THR A 319 -7.09 45.03 14.27
C THR A 319 -8.36 45.43 13.54
N VAL A 320 -8.56 44.91 12.34
CA VAL A 320 -9.83 45.03 11.62
C VAL A 320 -10.60 43.73 11.77
N THR A 321 -11.84 43.82 12.26
CA THR A 321 -12.70 42.66 12.48
C THR A 321 -13.86 42.68 11.48
N PHE A 322 -14.05 41.57 10.78
CA PHE A 322 -15.15 41.38 9.84
C PHE A 322 -16.09 40.33 10.38
N GLN A 323 -17.40 40.58 10.30
CA GLN A 323 -18.42 39.60 10.67
C GLN A 323 -19.36 39.39 9.49
N ALA A 324 -19.35 38.17 8.95
CA ALA A 324 -20.32 37.73 7.94
C ALA A 324 -21.37 36.86 8.64
N ALA A 325 -22.62 37.34 8.67
CA ALA A 325 -23.77 36.56 9.07
C ALA A 325 -24.52 36.16 7.80
N ASP A 326 -24.57 34.86 7.52
CA ASP A 326 -25.19 34.37 6.28
C ASP A 326 -26.62 33.89 6.51
N GLN A 327 -27.52 34.28 5.59
CA GLN A 327 -28.80 33.58 5.36
C GLN A 327 -28.86 32.86 4.00
N ALA A 328 -27.86 32.97 3.10
CA ALA A 328 -27.65 32.08 1.96
C ALA A 328 -26.33 32.34 1.17
N GLY A 329 -25.35 31.42 1.31
CA GLY A 329 -24.38 30.98 0.30
C GLY A 329 -23.33 31.99 -0.20
N ILE A 330 -22.24 32.17 0.56
CA ILE A 330 -20.99 32.77 0.06
C ILE A 330 -20.00 31.66 -0.31
N ALA A 331 -19.59 31.58 -1.59
CA ALA A 331 -18.73 30.49 -2.09
C ALA A 331 -17.21 30.79 -2.05
N SER A 332 -16.80 32.06 -2.12
CA SER A 332 -15.39 32.42 -2.02
C SER A 332 -15.18 33.88 -1.61
N PHE A 333 -14.14 34.13 -0.82
CA PHE A 333 -13.67 35.46 -0.46
C PHE A 333 -12.22 35.62 -0.92
N GLN A 334 -11.93 36.67 -1.69
CA GLN A 334 -10.57 37.04 -2.06
C GLN A 334 -10.24 38.42 -1.53
N TRP A 335 -9.00 38.54 -1.04
CA TRP A 335 -8.42 39.78 -0.57
C TRP A 335 -7.04 39.94 -1.20
N THR A 336 -6.75 41.16 -1.67
CA THR A 336 -5.42 41.54 -2.16
C THR A 336 -4.98 42.81 -1.46
N PRO A 337 -3.89 42.80 -0.66
CA PRO A 337 -3.27 44.03 -0.21
C PRO A 337 -2.54 44.69 -1.39
N THR A 338 -2.87 45.94 -1.69
CA THR A 338 -2.23 46.69 -2.79
C THR A 338 -1.14 47.64 -2.29
N ALA A 339 -1.20 48.07 -1.02
CA ALA A 339 -0.16 48.77 -0.25
C ALA A 339 -0.52 48.77 1.25
N VAL A 340 0.37 49.27 2.12
CA VAL A 340 0.06 49.47 3.55
C VAL A 340 -1.10 50.47 3.67
N GLY A 341 -2.31 49.99 4.00
CA GLY A 341 -3.49 50.82 4.26
C GLY A 341 -4.62 50.74 3.22
N ASP A 342 -4.40 50.12 2.05
CA ASP A 342 -5.42 49.98 1.00
C ASP A 342 -5.81 48.51 0.77
N TYR A 343 -7.12 48.25 0.78
CA TYR A 343 -7.68 46.90 0.68
C TYR A 343 -8.79 46.84 -0.37
N THR A 344 -8.65 45.95 -1.35
CA THR A 344 -9.69 45.64 -2.33
C THR A 344 -10.30 44.27 -2.04
N PHE A 345 -11.62 44.16 -2.15
CA PHE A 345 -12.37 42.94 -1.88
C PHE A 345 -13.27 42.58 -3.06
N THR A 346 -13.43 41.28 -3.32
CA THR A 346 -14.36 40.77 -4.33
C THR A 346 -15.17 39.62 -3.76
N LEU A 347 -16.49 39.69 -3.91
CA LEU A 347 -17.41 38.60 -3.59
C LEU A 347 -17.95 37.98 -4.89
N SER A 348 -18.03 36.66 -4.93
CA SER A 348 -18.69 35.92 -6.02
C SER A 348 -19.55 34.79 -5.50
N SER A 349 -20.75 34.62 -6.07
CA SER A 349 -21.67 33.50 -5.82
C SER A 349 -22.20 32.98 -7.16
N PRO A 350 -21.98 31.70 -7.51
CA PRO A 350 -22.61 31.10 -8.69
C PRO A 350 -24.05 30.68 -8.36
N GLY A 351 -25.03 31.22 -9.09
CA GLY A 351 -26.36 30.59 -9.20
C GLY A 351 -27.51 31.15 -8.35
N MET A 352 -27.42 32.35 -7.78
CA MET A 352 -28.58 33.02 -7.14
C MET A 352 -29.02 34.27 -7.88
N SER A 353 -30.34 34.43 -8.07
CA SER A 353 -30.95 35.54 -8.83
C SER A 353 -31.16 36.83 -8.02
N SER A 354 -30.81 36.87 -6.73
CA SER A 354 -30.81 38.10 -5.92
C SER A 354 -30.06 37.88 -4.60
N VAL A 355 -29.14 38.78 -4.25
CA VAL A 355 -28.49 38.83 -2.92
C VAL A 355 -28.85 40.16 -2.26
N SER A 356 -29.41 40.12 -1.05
CA SER A 356 -29.44 41.27 -0.15
C SER A 356 -28.49 40.99 1.02
N SER A 357 -27.33 41.62 1.03
CA SER A 357 -26.37 41.53 2.13
C SER A 357 -26.07 42.92 2.67
N SER A 358 -26.19 43.11 3.99
CA SER A 358 -25.70 44.30 4.69
C SER A 358 -24.26 44.06 5.16
N VAL A 359 -23.30 44.85 4.69
CA VAL A 359 -21.92 44.86 5.23
C VAL A 359 -21.83 46.00 6.24
N GLN A 360 -21.54 45.70 7.50
CA GLN A 360 -21.32 46.70 8.54
C GLN A 360 -19.82 46.76 8.86
N VAL A 361 -19.18 47.91 8.64
CA VAL A 361 -17.78 48.15 9.02
C VAL A 361 -17.80 48.90 10.36
N ILE A 362 -17.32 48.28 11.42
CA ILE A 362 -17.16 48.92 12.74
C ILE A 362 -15.67 49.16 12.94
N ALA A 363 -15.23 50.42 12.81
CA ALA A 363 -13.88 50.82 13.20
C ALA A 363 -13.91 51.36 14.64
N PRO A 364 -13.01 50.93 15.54
CA PRO A 364 -12.83 51.61 16.83
C PRO A 364 -11.99 52.86 16.59
N VAL A 365 -12.63 53.96 16.21
CA VAL A 365 -12.02 55.29 16.29
C VAL A 365 -12.84 56.08 17.30
N THR A 366 -12.21 56.46 18.42
CA THR A 366 -12.78 57.41 19.36
C THR A 366 -13.11 58.72 18.65
N GLY A 367 -14.41 58.96 18.44
CA GLY A 367 -14.96 60.26 18.05
C GLY A 367 -15.01 60.51 16.54
N SER A 368 -15.91 59.83 15.81
CA SER A 368 -16.71 60.34 14.68
C SER A 368 -17.48 59.17 14.04
N SER A 369 -18.81 59.22 14.01
CA SER A 369 -19.64 58.22 13.32
C SER A 369 -19.73 58.52 11.82
N LEU A 370 -19.19 57.64 10.96
CA LEU A 370 -19.38 57.68 9.52
C LEU A 370 -20.67 56.92 9.17
N ALA A 371 -21.71 57.61 8.71
CA ALA A 371 -22.94 56.98 8.22
C ALA A 371 -22.85 56.74 6.70
N ILE A 372 -22.87 55.48 6.26
CA ILE A 372 -22.98 55.13 4.84
C ILE A 372 -24.46 54.91 4.51
N GLN A 373 -24.98 55.63 3.52
CA GLN A 373 -26.35 55.45 2.99
C GLN A 373 -26.44 54.16 2.15
N ASN A 374 -27.51 53.39 2.40
CA ASN A 374 -27.86 52.17 1.66
C ASN A 374 -27.83 52.36 0.14
N THR A 375 -27.00 51.59 -0.55
CA THR A 375 -27.03 51.46 -2.02
C THR A 375 -27.52 50.06 -2.37
N SER A 376 -28.71 49.95 -2.96
CA SER A 376 -29.25 48.71 -3.53
C SER A 376 -28.79 48.56 -4.98
N ILE A 377 -28.11 47.46 -5.31
CA ILE A 377 -27.66 47.13 -6.67
C ILE A 377 -28.45 45.92 -7.18
N SER A 378 -29.12 46.05 -8.33
CA SER A 378 -29.70 44.91 -9.05
C SER A 378 -28.76 44.48 -10.18
N ALA A 379 -28.22 43.26 -10.12
CA ALA A 379 -27.41 42.69 -11.19
C ALA A 379 -28.17 41.57 -11.90
N ASN A 380 -28.24 41.63 -13.23
CA ASN A 380 -28.73 40.53 -14.06
C ASN A 380 -27.50 39.82 -14.67
N GLN A 381 -27.30 38.57 -14.23
CA GLN A 381 -26.31 37.57 -14.67
C GLN A 381 -24.79 37.91 -14.53
N SER A 382 -24.16 37.19 -13.58
CA SER A 382 -22.74 36.80 -13.49
C SER A 382 -21.66 37.82 -13.85
N THR A 383 -21.70 39.03 -13.28
CA THR A 383 -20.55 39.95 -13.26
C THR A 383 -20.13 40.23 -11.81
N PRO A 384 -18.85 40.10 -11.42
CA PRO A 384 -18.39 40.49 -10.09
C PRO A 384 -18.57 42.00 -9.86
N VAL A 385 -19.06 42.38 -8.67
CA VAL A 385 -19.15 43.79 -8.25
C VAL A 385 -17.93 44.11 -7.38
N SER A 386 -17.19 45.17 -7.72
CA SER A 386 -16.04 45.66 -6.92
C SER A 386 -16.43 46.96 -6.20
N LEU A 387 -16.11 47.07 -4.91
CA LEU A 387 -16.27 48.28 -4.10
C LEU A 387 -14.88 48.69 -3.57
N SER A 388 -14.49 49.95 -3.78
CA SER A 388 -13.25 50.53 -3.27
C SER A 388 -13.58 51.52 -2.17
N LEU A 389 -13.00 51.34 -0.97
CA LEU A 389 -13.09 52.29 0.13
C LEU A 389 -11.73 52.98 0.27
N ASN A 390 -11.71 54.31 0.18
CA ASN A 390 -10.49 55.10 0.26
C ASN A 390 -10.55 55.96 1.54
N PRO A 391 -9.73 55.71 2.58
CA PRO A 391 -9.72 56.53 3.78
C PRO A 391 -9.08 57.89 3.45
N GLY A 392 -9.88 58.96 3.57
CA GLY A 392 -9.55 60.27 3.02
C GLY A 392 -8.23 60.88 3.49
N THR A 393 -7.42 61.30 2.53
CA THR A 393 -6.54 62.46 2.68
C THR A 393 -6.90 63.48 1.60
N SER A 394 -7.22 64.69 2.04
CA SER A 394 -7.60 65.82 1.21
C SER A 394 -6.45 66.30 0.32
N SER A 395 -6.52 66.04 -0.99
CA SER A 395 -6.14 66.99 -2.05
C SER A 395 -6.43 66.38 -3.42
N MET A 396 -7.13 67.13 -4.27
CA MET A 396 -7.58 66.76 -5.62
C MET A 396 -6.45 66.25 -6.53
N LEU A 397 -6.70 65.18 -7.32
CA LEU A 397 -6.21 64.87 -8.70
C LEU A 397 -6.76 63.48 -9.17
N PRO A 398 -6.74 63.11 -10.48
CA PRO A 398 -7.90 62.58 -11.20
C PRO A 398 -8.08 61.05 -11.20
N ALA A 399 -9.31 60.64 -11.51
CA ALA A 399 -9.82 59.26 -11.50
C ALA A 399 -9.20 58.35 -12.58
N VAL A 400 -8.87 57.13 -12.18
CA VAL A 400 -8.50 56.00 -13.05
C VAL A 400 -9.77 55.24 -13.45
N PHE A 401 -10.05 55.10 -14.75
CA PHE A 401 -11.11 54.22 -15.27
C PHE A 401 -10.48 52.92 -15.82
N PRO A 402 -11.03 51.73 -15.52
CA PRO A 402 -10.57 50.49 -16.16
C PRO A 402 -11.04 50.43 -17.62
N ILE A 403 -10.12 50.10 -18.54
CA ILE A 403 -10.41 49.79 -19.95
C ILE A 403 -10.67 48.28 -20.06
N TYR A 404 -11.85 47.90 -20.54
CA TYR A 404 -12.17 46.51 -20.89
C TYR A 404 -11.77 46.24 -22.35
N LEU A 405 -10.88 45.27 -22.58
CA LEU A 405 -10.56 44.77 -23.92
C LEU A 405 -11.62 43.74 -24.34
N GLN A 406 -12.39 44.04 -25.37
CA GLN A 406 -13.31 43.10 -26.01
C GLN A 406 -12.60 42.44 -27.20
N VAL A 407 -12.30 41.14 -27.10
CA VAL A 407 -11.73 40.36 -28.21
C VAL A 407 -12.89 39.84 -29.07
N SER A 408 -13.07 40.39 -30.26
CA SER A 408 -14.04 39.90 -31.25
C SER A 408 -13.33 39.05 -32.31
N GLY A 409 -13.44 37.73 -32.17
CA GLY A 409 -13.09 36.76 -33.22
C GLY A 409 -14.26 35.81 -33.45
N SER A 410 -14.64 35.61 -34.70
CA SER A 410 -15.71 34.69 -35.10
C SER A 410 -15.26 33.23 -34.95
N GLY A 411 -15.30 32.71 -33.73
CA GLY A 411 -15.04 31.32 -33.39
C GLY A 411 -15.30 31.12 -31.90
N SER A 412 -16.19 30.19 -31.54
CA SER A 412 -16.65 29.98 -30.18
C SER A 412 -15.50 29.64 -29.21
N LEU A 413 -15.05 30.62 -28.46
CA LEU A 413 -14.29 30.48 -27.23
C LEU A 413 -15.15 31.07 -26.10
N GLU A 414 -16.12 30.28 -25.62
CA GLU A 414 -16.78 30.58 -24.36
C GLU A 414 -15.81 30.21 -23.23
N ASN A 415 -15.45 31.20 -22.42
CA ASN A 415 -14.54 31.14 -21.26
C ASN A 415 -13.03 31.23 -21.55
N VAL A 416 -12.58 32.45 -21.85
CA VAL A 416 -11.23 32.89 -21.48
C VAL A 416 -11.39 33.87 -20.31
N VAL A 417 -11.09 33.43 -19.09
CA VAL A 417 -10.93 34.35 -17.95
C VAL A 417 -9.45 34.66 -17.81
N SER A 418 -9.03 35.86 -18.21
CA SER A 418 -7.75 36.42 -17.80
C SER A 418 -7.99 37.83 -17.26
N SER A 419 -7.78 38.02 -15.96
CA SER A 419 -7.59 39.36 -15.38
C SER A 419 -6.18 39.83 -15.74
N VAL A 420 -6.09 40.91 -16.51
CA VAL A 420 -4.82 41.59 -16.83
C VAL A 420 -4.72 42.82 -15.94
N TYR A 421 -3.79 42.83 -14.99
CA TYR A 421 -3.39 44.06 -14.30
C TYR A 421 -2.15 44.63 -14.98
N THR A 422 -2.32 45.68 -15.78
CA THR A 422 -1.21 46.52 -16.24
C THR A 422 -1.17 47.77 -15.38
N ALA A 423 -0.16 47.91 -14.52
CA ALA A 423 0.24 49.21 -14.01
C ALA A 423 1.09 49.90 -15.10
N ALA A 424 0.45 50.66 -15.98
CA ALA A 424 1.13 51.52 -16.93
C ALA A 424 0.83 52.98 -16.60
N ALA A 425 1.88 53.74 -16.28
CA ALA A 425 1.83 55.19 -16.19
C ALA A 425 1.51 55.80 -17.57
N GLU A 426 0.78 56.90 -17.53
CA GLU A 426 0.09 57.58 -18.63
C GLU A 426 0.90 57.84 -19.91
N GLN A 427 0.34 57.42 -21.05
CA GLN A 427 0.35 58.18 -22.32
C GLN A 427 -1.02 57.99 -23.01
N PRO A 428 -1.78 59.06 -23.31
CA PRO A 428 -3.03 58.96 -24.07
C PRO A 428 -2.73 58.59 -25.53
N GLY A 429 -3.27 57.47 -26.01
CA GLY A 429 -3.30 57.13 -27.45
C GLY A 429 -2.61 55.83 -27.89
N GLY A 430 -2.11 55.00 -26.97
CA GLY A 430 -1.55 53.69 -27.32
C GLY A 430 -2.61 52.60 -27.42
N THR A 431 -2.85 52.04 -28.61
CA THR A 431 -3.66 50.82 -28.79
C THR A 431 -2.78 49.59 -28.50
N VAL A 432 -3.09 48.83 -27.45
CA VAL A 432 -2.44 47.53 -27.21
C VAL A 432 -3.09 46.49 -28.12
N VAL A 433 -2.42 46.15 -29.22
CA VAL A 433 -2.82 45.04 -30.09
C VAL A 433 -2.04 43.79 -29.67
N GLY A 434 -2.57 43.06 -28.70
CA GLY A 434 -2.07 41.72 -28.40
C GLY A 434 -2.63 40.73 -29.41
N ASN A 435 -1.84 40.34 -30.42
CA ASN A 435 -2.20 39.19 -31.24
C ASN A 435 -2.01 37.93 -30.39
N LEU A 436 -3.10 37.22 -30.10
CA LEU A 436 -3.02 35.83 -29.64
C LEU A 436 -2.44 35.04 -30.82
N VAL A 437 -1.12 34.88 -30.87
CA VAL A 437 -0.49 34.03 -31.89
C VAL A 437 -1.00 32.62 -31.60
N GLY A 438 -1.81 32.09 -32.52
CA GLY A 438 -2.46 30.79 -32.40
C GLY A 438 -1.44 29.68 -32.18
N GLY A 439 -1.14 29.39 -30.91
CA GLY A 439 -0.45 28.19 -30.51
C GLY A 439 -1.37 27.01 -30.77
N THR A 440 -0.96 26.12 -31.66
CA THR A 440 -1.69 24.90 -32.03
C THR A 440 -1.58 23.79 -30.96
N ALA A 441 -1.04 24.09 -29.77
CA ALA A 441 -0.80 23.14 -28.69
C ALA A 441 -1.31 23.69 -27.33
N PRO A 442 -1.68 22.81 -26.37
CA PRO A 442 -1.94 23.23 -24.99
C PRO A 442 -0.72 23.96 -24.43
N GLY A 443 -0.91 25.13 -23.85
CA GLY A 443 0.18 25.88 -23.28
C GLY A 443 -0.24 27.22 -22.73
N VAL A 444 0.68 27.81 -21.97
CA VAL A 444 0.63 29.20 -21.54
C VAL A 444 0.68 30.08 -22.78
N ALA A 445 -0.46 30.62 -23.20
CA ALA A 445 -0.47 31.67 -24.21
C ALA A 445 0.19 32.90 -23.59
N THR A 446 1.40 33.23 -24.05
CA THR A 446 2.12 34.41 -23.57
C THR A 446 1.62 35.61 -24.36
N VAL A 447 0.81 36.46 -23.74
CA VAL A 447 0.41 37.73 -24.35
C VAL A 447 1.56 38.71 -24.17
N THR A 448 2.24 39.08 -25.26
CA THR A 448 3.26 40.13 -25.22
C THR A 448 2.61 41.45 -25.60
N ALA A 449 2.53 42.38 -24.65
CA ALA A 449 2.14 43.77 -24.94
C ALA A 449 3.41 44.60 -25.13
N SER A 450 3.55 45.24 -26.29
CA SER A 450 4.61 46.23 -26.55
C SER A 450 3.98 47.61 -26.76
N SER A 451 4.45 48.64 -26.05
CA SER A 451 4.08 50.03 -26.35
C SER A 451 5.15 50.69 -27.24
N PRO A 452 4.79 51.67 -28.09
CA PRO A 452 5.77 52.44 -28.85
C PRO A 452 6.54 53.37 -27.90
N GLY A 453 7.77 52.98 -27.58
CA GLY A 453 8.67 53.69 -26.66
C GLY A 453 9.05 52.80 -25.49
N ASN A 454 10.28 52.27 -25.52
CA ASN A 454 10.88 51.26 -24.62
C ASN A 454 10.80 51.57 -23.10
N VAL A 455 9.60 51.65 -22.50
CA VAL A 455 9.44 52.02 -21.07
C VAL A 455 8.67 50.96 -20.26
N ILE A 456 8.16 49.88 -20.87
CA ILE A 456 7.47 48.80 -20.13
C ILE A 456 8.27 47.50 -20.20
N GLN A 457 8.72 47.00 -19.04
CA GLN A 457 9.22 45.64 -18.86
C GLN A 457 8.13 44.65 -19.24
N SER A 458 8.45 43.66 -20.07
CA SER A 458 7.52 42.63 -20.55
C SER A 458 6.70 42.03 -19.41
N VAL A 459 5.38 42.23 -19.44
CA VAL A 459 4.44 41.60 -18.50
C VAL A 459 4.01 40.26 -19.10
N TYR A 460 4.31 39.17 -18.39
CA TYR A 460 3.92 37.82 -18.79
C TYR A 460 2.61 37.47 -18.05
N THR A 461 1.50 37.33 -18.77
CA THR A 461 0.28 36.71 -18.23
C THR A 461 0.07 35.34 -18.87
N SER A 462 -0.31 34.35 -18.07
CA SER A 462 -0.62 33.00 -18.53
C SER A 462 -2.12 32.75 -18.45
N ALA A 463 -2.77 32.53 -19.59
CA ALA A 463 -4.14 32.02 -19.64
C ALA A 463 -4.11 30.50 -19.86
N ASN A 464 -4.74 29.72 -18.97
CA ASN A 464 -4.96 28.29 -19.16
C ASN A 464 -6.17 28.10 -20.08
N VAL A 465 -5.92 27.80 -21.36
CA VAL A 465 -6.98 27.41 -22.30
C VAL A 465 -7.22 25.91 -22.14
N GLN A 466 -8.31 25.51 -21.48
CA GLN A 466 -8.75 24.13 -21.48
C GLN A 466 -9.54 23.84 -22.75
N TRP A 467 -9.07 22.90 -23.56
CA TRP A 467 -9.86 22.36 -24.66
C TRP A 467 -10.96 21.49 -24.08
N LEU A 468 -12.22 21.96 -24.09
CA LEU A 468 -13.36 21.07 -23.85
C LEU A 468 -13.52 20.15 -25.07
N GLY A 469 -13.18 18.86 -24.91
CA GLY A 469 -13.28 17.85 -25.95
C GLY A 469 -14.04 16.60 -25.53
N THR A 470 -14.24 15.68 -26.47
CA THR A 470 -14.84 14.35 -26.22
C THR A 470 -13.79 13.26 -26.35
N ILE A 471 -13.92 12.21 -25.52
CA ILE A 471 -13.18 10.95 -25.66
C ILE A 471 -14.15 9.88 -26.16
N GLN A 472 -13.70 9.08 -27.12
CA GLN A 472 -14.34 7.82 -27.48
C GLN A 472 -13.41 6.67 -27.08
N ALA A 473 -13.82 5.86 -26.10
CA ALA A 473 -13.13 4.62 -25.75
C ALA A 473 -13.47 3.52 -26.77
N ILE A 474 -12.44 2.84 -27.28
CA ILE A 474 -12.57 1.80 -28.31
C ILE A 474 -12.06 0.48 -27.73
N ALA A 475 -12.99 -0.45 -27.53
CA ALA A 475 -12.69 -1.81 -27.09
C ALA A 475 -12.05 -2.65 -28.24
N PRO A 476 -11.21 -3.64 -27.91
CA PRO A 476 -10.72 -4.61 -28.88
C PRO A 476 -11.89 -5.37 -29.55
N SER A 477 -11.74 -5.65 -30.84
CA SER A 477 -12.76 -6.37 -31.63
C SER A 477 -12.86 -7.87 -31.34
N GLN A 478 -11.83 -8.45 -30.70
CA GLN A 478 -11.80 -9.87 -30.33
C GLN A 478 -11.69 -10.04 -28.82
N SER A 479 -12.39 -11.06 -28.29
CA SER A 479 -12.19 -11.46 -26.90
C SER A 479 -10.76 -11.94 -26.70
N GLY A 480 -10.06 -11.37 -25.71
CA GLY A 480 -8.76 -11.86 -25.29
C GLY A 480 -8.88 -13.21 -24.58
N VAL A 481 -7.73 -13.84 -24.30
CA VAL A 481 -7.65 -15.02 -23.43
C VAL A 481 -7.01 -14.57 -22.12
N ALA A 482 -7.51 -15.05 -20.98
CA ALA A 482 -6.97 -14.70 -19.66
C ALA A 482 -5.43 -14.88 -19.63
N GLY A 483 -4.73 -13.86 -19.12
CA GLY A 483 -3.28 -13.73 -19.13
C GLY A 483 -2.67 -13.18 -20.43
N ALA A 484 -3.48 -12.80 -21.42
CA ALA A 484 -3.01 -12.08 -22.59
C ALA A 484 -2.99 -10.57 -22.36
N THR A 485 -2.05 -9.89 -23.01
CA THR A 485 -2.07 -8.43 -23.14
C THR A 485 -3.21 -8.01 -24.07
N VAL A 486 -3.97 -7.00 -23.69
CA VAL A 486 -5.08 -6.47 -24.46
C VAL A 486 -4.73 -5.08 -24.99
N THR A 487 -4.80 -4.90 -26.31
CA THR A 487 -4.66 -3.58 -26.92
C THR A 487 -5.99 -2.84 -26.88
N VAL A 488 -5.99 -1.67 -26.25
CA VAL A 488 -7.13 -0.75 -26.21
C VAL A 488 -6.75 0.57 -26.87
N SER A 489 -7.75 1.32 -27.32
CA SER A 489 -7.48 2.66 -27.85
C SER A 489 -8.56 3.66 -27.48
N ALA A 490 -8.20 4.93 -27.56
CA ALA A 490 -9.10 6.04 -27.35
C ALA A 490 -8.90 7.07 -28.45
N LYS A 491 -10.00 7.61 -28.97
CA LYS A 491 -9.98 8.71 -29.93
C LYS A 491 -10.45 9.98 -29.24
N LEU A 492 -9.62 11.01 -29.26
CA LEU A 492 -9.91 12.31 -28.67
C LEU A 492 -10.26 13.29 -29.80
N THR A 493 -11.36 14.02 -29.62
CA THR A 493 -11.86 14.98 -30.61
C THR A 493 -12.17 16.30 -29.90
N LEU A 494 -11.61 17.38 -30.45
CA LEU A 494 -11.84 18.74 -29.96
C LEU A 494 -13.30 19.16 -30.24
N ALA A 495 -13.81 20.17 -29.53
CA ALA A 495 -15.18 20.68 -29.75
C ALA A 495 -15.47 21.07 -31.21
N ASN A 496 -14.45 21.50 -31.97
CA ASN A 496 -14.58 21.86 -33.39
C ASN A 496 -14.58 20.64 -34.35
N GLY A 497 -14.58 19.41 -33.83
CA GLY A 497 -14.58 18.18 -34.61
C GLY A 497 -13.19 17.74 -35.12
N ASN A 498 -12.14 18.53 -34.91
CA ASN A 498 -10.78 18.14 -35.29
C ASN A 498 -10.20 17.13 -34.29
N PRO A 499 -9.27 16.27 -34.74
CA PRO A 499 -8.52 15.40 -33.83
C PRO A 499 -7.76 16.20 -32.77
N ALA A 500 -7.65 15.63 -31.57
CA ALA A 500 -6.80 16.19 -30.54
C ALA A 500 -5.33 16.26 -31.00
N PRO A 501 -4.55 17.26 -30.53
CA PRO A 501 -3.12 17.34 -30.80
C PRO A 501 -2.38 16.06 -30.39
N SER A 502 -1.26 15.78 -31.06
CA SER A 502 -0.35 14.70 -30.64
C SER A 502 0.24 15.00 -29.26
N GLY A 503 0.41 13.97 -28.43
CA GLY A 503 1.07 14.09 -27.12
C GLY A 503 0.13 14.27 -25.92
N VAL A 504 -1.19 14.31 -26.11
CA VAL A 504 -2.15 14.33 -25.00
C VAL A 504 -2.10 12.99 -24.28
N THR A 505 -1.81 13.02 -22.97
CA THR A 505 -1.77 11.81 -22.14
C THR A 505 -3.19 11.35 -21.82
N VAL A 506 -3.46 10.08 -22.12
CA VAL A 506 -4.72 9.39 -21.89
C VAL A 506 -4.47 8.25 -20.91
N SER A 507 -5.28 8.16 -19.86
CA SER A 507 -5.24 7.08 -18.88
C SER A 507 -6.34 6.06 -19.20
N PHE A 508 -5.96 4.78 -19.21
CA PHE A 508 -6.82 3.65 -19.45
C PHE A 508 -6.88 2.81 -18.17
N THR A 509 -8.03 2.75 -17.53
CA THR A 509 -8.23 2.03 -16.27
C THR A 509 -9.20 0.87 -16.49
N PRO A 510 -8.70 -0.37 -16.65
CA PRO A 510 -9.58 -1.53 -16.67
C PRO A 510 -10.19 -1.73 -15.28
N ILE A 511 -11.46 -2.10 -15.26
CA ILE A 511 -12.24 -2.50 -14.11
C ILE A 511 -12.57 -3.97 -14.36
N THR A 512 -12.16 -4.83 -13.43
CA THR A 512 -12.32 -6.27 -13.55
C THR A 512 -13.80 -6.68 -13.57
N PRO A 513 -14.14 -7.89 -14.05
CA PRO A 513 -15.52 -8.37 -14.10
C PRO A 513 -16.26 -8.41 -12.76
N ASP A 514 -15.54 -8.45 -11.65
CA ASP A 514 -16.05 -8.40 -10.28
C ASP A 514 -16.11 -6.97 -9.71
N GLY A 515 -15.77 -5.96 -10.51
CA GLY A 515 -16.00 -4.55 -10.19
C GLY A 515 -14.88 -3.86 -9.41
N GLU A 516 -13.68 -4.45 -9.29
CA GLU A 516 -12.57 -3.76 -8.65
C GLU A 516 -12.14 -2.54 -9.48
N MET A 517 -12.32 -1.36 -8.90
CA MET A 517 -11.58 -0.17 -9.26
C MET A 517 -10.34 -0.11 -8.38
N GLY A 518 -9.15 -0.12 -8.98
CA GLY A 518 -8.21 1.00 -8.93
C GLY A 518 -7.77 1.67 -7.60
N LEU A 519 -8.40 1.43 -6.45
CA LEU A 519 -8.44 2.40 -5.36
C LEU A 519 -7.28 2.28 -4.35
N LEU A 520 -6.46 1.24 -4.43
CA LEU A 520 -5.21 1.14 -3.65
C LEU A 520 -3.98 0.92 -4.57
N SER A 521 -3.99 1.61 -5.72
CA SER A 521 -3.03 1.47 -6.82
C SER A 521 -1.60 1.98 -6.56
N THR A 522 -1.18 2.22 -5.33
CA THR A 522 0.23 2.61 -5.10
C THR A 522 1.16 1.40 -5.18
N LYS A 523 0.69 0.16 -4.95
CA LYS A 523 1.57 -1.03 -4.98
C LYS A 523 1.01 -2.35 -5.54
N CYS A 524 -0.27 -2.48 -5.90
CA CYS A 524 -0.77 -3.71 -6.54
C CYS A 524 -1.51 -3.44 -7.85
N GLU A 525 -0.90 -3.90 -8.95
CA GLU A 525 -1.48 -4.45 -10.19
C GLU A 525 -2.81 -3.92 -10.73
N VAL A 526 -3.16 -2.66 -10.51
CA VAL A 526 -4.08 -1.99 -11.41
C VAL A 526 -3.30 -1.81 -12.70
N ASN A 527 -3.59 -2.65 -13.69
CA ASN A 527 -3.02 -2.61 -15.04
C ASN A 527 -3.51 -1.38 -15.81
N SER A 528 -3.58 -0.22 -15.14
CA SER A 528 -3.83 1.05 -15.78
C SER A 528 -2.63 1.38 -16.64
N ALA A 529 -2.89 1.69 -17.90
CA ALA A 529 -1.87 2.11 -18.83
C ALA A 529 -2.10 3.57 -19.19
N THR A 530 -1.02 4.31 -19.40
CA THR A 530 -1.08 5.62 -20.02
C THR A 530 -0.54 5.52 -21.44
N ALA A 531 -1.15 6.26 -22.35
CA ALA A 531 -0.64 6.42 -23.71
C ALA A 531 -0.87 7.84 -24.20
N THR A 532 -0.07 8.29 -25.17
CA THR A 532 -0.21 9.61 -25.77
C THR A 532 -0.92 9.53 -27.12
N THR A 533 -1.74 10.53 -27.43
CA THR A 533 -2.37 10.67 -28.75
C THR A 533 -1.32 10.83 -29.87
N ASN A 534 -1.58 10.22 -31.02
CA ASN A 534 -0.86 10.49 -32.27
C ASN A 534 -1.46 11.72 -32.99
N ALA A 535 -0.99 12.00 -34.21
CA ALA A 535 -1.48 13.12 -35.03
C ALA A 535 -2.97 13.02 -35.43
N GLN A 536 -3.58 11.85 -35.30
CA GLN A 536 -5.00 11.60 -35.53
C GLN A 536 -5.82 11.63 -34.23
N GLY A 537 -5.24 12.11 -33.12
CA GLY A 537 -5.90 12.16 -31.82
C GLY A 537 -6.15 10.78 -31.20
N VAL A 538 -5.46 9.73 -31.67
CA VAL A 538 -5.65 8.36 -31.18
C VAL A 538 -4.54 7.98 -30.23
N ALA A 539 -4.90 7.57 -29.01
CA ALA A 539 -3.99 6.96 -28.03
C ALA A 539 -4.22 5.45 -28.02
N VAL A 540 -3.15 4.65 -28.05
CA VAL A 540 -3.21 3.18 -28.03
C VAL A 540 -2.39 2.69 -26.84
N ALA A 541 -3.02 1.90 -25.98
CA ALA A 541 -2.38 1.34 -24.81
C ALA A 541 -2.44 -0.19 -24.81
N GLN A 542 -1.44 -0.81 -24.21
CA GLN A 542 -1.42 -2.25 -23.93
C GLN A 542 -1.75 -2.42 -22.45
N LEU A 543 -2.85 -3.12 -22.15
CA LEU A 543 -3.21 -3.52 -20.80
C LEU A 543 -2.60 -4.90 -20.55
N PRO A 544 -1.51 -5.01 -19.76
CA PRO A 544 -0.92 -6.29 -19.44
C PRO A 544 -1.85 -7.13 -18.56
N ASP A 545 -1.55 -8.42 -18.48
CA ASP A 545 -1.93 -9.33 -17.39
C ASP A 545 -3.42 -9.33 -16.98
N GLN A 546 -4.32 -9.37 -17.98
CA GLN A 546 -5.75 -9.54 -17.74
C GLN A 546 -6.05 -11.00 -17.33
N TYR A 547 -5.81 -11.34 -16.06
CA TYR A 547 -5.82 -12.72 -15.57
C TYR A 547 -7.22 -13.31 -15.31
N MET A 548 -8.27 -12.49 -15.27
CA MET A 548 -9.64 -12.99 -15.09
C MET A 548 -10.30 -13.24 -16.42
N ALA A 549 -11.06 -14.33 -16.51
CA ALA A 549 -12.07 -14.45 -17.54
C ALA A 549 -13.33 -13.66 -17.15
N GLY A 550 -14.01 -13.07 -18.13
CA GLY A 550 -15.23 -12.28 -17.92
C GLY A 550 -15.22 -10.98 -18.72
N THR A 551 -16.20 -10.13 -18.47
CA THR A 551 -16.32 -8.82 -19.13
C THR A 551 -15.70 -7.75 -18.25
N TYR A 552 -14.63 -7.14 -18.72
CA TYR A 552 -13.99 -5.98 -18.12
C TYR A 552 -14.71 -4.71 -18.57
N SER A 553 -14.94 -3.79 -17.63
CA SER A 553 -15.25 -2.40 -17.99
C SER A 553 -13.93 -1.64 -18.16
N LEU A 554 -13.91 -0.61 -19.00
CA LEU A 554 -12.73 0.20 -19.25
C LEU A 554 -13.12 1.66 -19.11
N SER A 555 -12.56 2.33 -18.10
CA SER A 555 -12.68 3.77 -17.93
C SER A 555 -11.48 4.47 -18.58
N VAL A 556 -11.76 5.50 -19.38
CA VAL A 556 -10.75 6.26 -20.11
C VAL A 556 -10.89 7.73 -19.76
N THR A 557 -9.79 8.34 -19.32
CA THR A 557 -9.75 9.76 -18.92
C THR A 557 -8.56 10.48 -19.54
N ALA A 558 -8.74 11.78 -19.83
CA ALA A 558 -7.68 12.67 -20.28
C ALA A 558 -8.00 14.09 -19.80
N ASN A 559 -6.99 14.85 -19.39
CA ASN A 559 -7.18 16.20 -18.85
C ASN A 559 -7.82 17.13 -19.89
N GLY A 560 -8.90 17.82 -19.52
CA GLY A 560 -9.70 18.68 -20.40
C GLY A 560 -10.81 17.96 -21.20
N TYR A 561 -10.90 16.62 -21.13
CA TYR A 561 -11.89 15.86 -21.88
C TYR A 561 -12.89 15.15 -20.96
N SER A 562 -14.10 14.89 -21.46
CA SER A 562 -15.09 14.06 -20.78
C SER A 562 -14.64 12.60 -20.70
N SER A 563 -14.81 11.94 -19.54
CA SER A 563 -14.50 10.52 -19.37
C SER A 563 -15.37 9.65 -20.26
N ALA A 564 -14.80 8.55 -20.79
CA ALA A 564 -15.53 7.58 -21.60
C ALA A 564 -15.37 6.17 -21.04
N ASN A 565 -16.45 5.38 -21.13
CA ASN A 565 -16.46 3.99 -20.69
C ASN A 565 -16.75 3.05 -21.87
N THR A 566 -16.10 1.89 -21.89
CA THR A 566 -16.43 0.78 -22.79
C THR A 566 -16.23 -0.56 -22.07
N SER A 567 -16.44 -1.68 -22.75
CA SER A 567 -16.18 -3.00 -22.16
C SER A 567 -15.57 -3.97 -23.18
N TYR A 568 -14.84 -4.95 -22.67
CA TYR A 568 -14.27 -6.03 -23.47
C TYR A 568 -14.29 -7.34 -22.68
N SER A 569 -14.30 -8.48 -23.36
CA SER A 569 -14.37 -9.78 -22.69
C SER A 569 -13.08 -10.58 -22.83
N MET A 570 -12.71 -11.26 -21.75
CA MET A 570 -11.63 -12.21 -21.65
C MET A 570 -12.21 -13.61 -21.50
N ARG A 571 -11.74 -14.56 -22.31
CA ARG A 571 -12.11 -15.98 -22.22
C ARG A 571 -11.15 -16.71 -21.29
N PRO A 572 -11.58 -17.77 -20.59
CA PRO A 572 -10.67 -18.64 -19.87
C PRO A 572 -9.57 -19.19 -20.79
N GLY A 573 -8.38 -19.38 -20.23
CA GLY A 573 -7.24 -20.01 -20.89
C GLY A 573 -7.45 -21.50 -21.15
N ARG A 574 -6.38 -22.16 -21.61
CA ARG A 574 -6.39 -23.62 -21.77
C ARG A 574 -6.56 -24.30 -20.41
N PRO A 575 -7.28 -25.44 -20.35
CA PRO A 575 -7.36 -26.25 -19.13
C PRO A 575 -5.96 -26.70 -18.73
N VAL A 576 -5.57 -26.44 -17.48
CA VAL A 576 -4.29 -26.92 -16.94
C VAL A 576 -4.46 -27.80 -15.71
N ARG A 577 -5.58 -27.68 -14.99
CA ARG A 577 -5.84 -28.46 -13.78
C ARG A 577 -7.33 -28.64 -13.52
N LEU A 578 -7.66 -29.66 -12.73
CA LEU A 578 -8.91 -29.80 -11.99
C LEU A 578 -8.87 -28.90 -10.76
N ASP A 579 -9.96 -28.21 -10.45
CA ASP A 579 -10.13 -27.53 -9.17
C ASP A 579 -11.46 -27.93 -8.55
N ALA A 580 -11.52 -27.90 -7.22
CA ALA A 580 -12.72 -28.23 -6.49
C ALA A 580 -12.79 -27.50 -5.16
N VAL A 581 -14.02 -27.27 -4.68
CA VAL A 581 -14.30 -26.55 -3.45
C VAL A 581 -15.54 -27.13 -2.77
N VAL A 582 -15.67 -26.85 -1.47
CA VAL A 582 -16.90 -27.08 -0.72
C VAL A 582 -17.58 -25.73 -0.56
N SER A 583 -18.77 -25.59 -1.14
CA SER A 583 -19.47 -24.32 -1.26
C SER A 583 -20.70 -24.26 -0.33
N PRO A 584 -20.89 -23.16 0.42
CA PRO A 584 -20.01 -21.98 0.46
C PRO A 584 -18.74 -22.17 1.31
N SER A 585 -18.70 -23.17 2.18
CA SER A 585 -17.60 -23.38 3.13
C SER A 585 -17.41 -24.87 3.46
N PRO A 586 -16.17 -25.35 3.71
CA PRO A 586 -15.91 -26.68 4.27
C PRO A 586 -16.18 -26.78 5.77
N PHE A 587 -16.50 -25.69 6.47
CA PHE A 587 -16.81 -25.64 7.90
C PHE A 587 -18.33 -25.69 8.08
N VAL A 588 -18.86 -26.90 8.18
CA VAL A 588 -20.30 -27.16 8.05
C VAL A 588 -20.92 -27.38 9.42
N ALA A 589 -21.88 -26.51 9.78
CA ALA A 589 -22.66 -26.72 11.00
C ALA A 589 -23.46 -28.04 10.94
N ALA A 590 -23.63 -28.68 12.09
CA ALA A 590 -24.31 -29.95 12.26
C ALA A 590 -25.72 -29.92 11.63
N GLY A 591 -26.05 -30.97 10.87
CA GLY A 591 -27.31 -31.08 10.13
C GLY A 591 -27.43 -30.18 8.90
N LYS A 592 -26.42 -29.35 8.56
CA LYS A 592 -26.41 -28.55 7.32
C LYS A 592 -25.86 -29.35 6.15
N THR A 593 -26.27 -28.93 4.96
CA THR A 593 -25.83 -29.54 3.70
C THR A 593 -25.10 -28.49 2.86
N VAL A 594 -23.98 -28.89 2.28
CA VAL A 594 -23.15 -28.08 1.38
C VAL A 594 -22.90 -28.83 0.08
N GLN A 595 -22.53 -28.11 -0.96
CA GLN A 595 -22.23 -28.69 -2.27
C GLN A 595 -20.73 -28.85 -2.44
N VAL A 596 -20.31 -29.96 -3.06
CA VAL A 596 -18.95 -30.11 -3.55
C VAL A 596 -18.92 -29.73 -5.03
N MET A 597 -18.30 -28.60 -5.33
CA MET A 597 -18.22 -28.04 -6.68
C MET A 597 -16.87 -28.40 -7.30
N ALA A 598 -16.83 -28.61 -8.61
CA ALA A 598 -15.58 -28.74 -9.35
C ALA A 598 -15.65 -28.17 -10.77
N ALA A 599 -14.48 -27.88 -11.33
CA ALA A 599 -14.31 -27.40 -12.70
C ALA A 599 -12.94 -27.78 -13.27
N ALA A 600 -12.84 -27.86 -14.60
CA ALA A 600 -11.56 -27.62 -15.27
C ALA A 600 -11.26 -26.13 -15.16
N VAL A 601 -10.04 -25.77 -14.76
CA VAL A 601 -9.61 -24.38 -14.68
C VAL A 601 -8.34 -24.13 -15.48
N ASP A 602 -8.16 -22.88 -15.89
CA ASP A 602 -6.92 -22.42 -16.54
C ASP A 602 -5.80 -22.12 -15.51
N ALA A 603 -4.66 -21.63 -16.01
CA ALA A 603 -3.50 -21.29 -15.17
C ALA A 603 -3.80 -20.21 -14.11
N PHE A 604 -4.85 -19.42 -14.30
CA PHE A 604 -5.28 -18.35 -13.39
C PHE A 604 -6.45 -18.77 -12.50
N GLY A 605 -6.92 -20.01 -12.60
CA GLY A 605 -8.04 -20.53 -11.81
C GLY A 605 -9.42 -20.15 -12.35
N ASN A 606 -9.52 -19.70 -13.60
CA ASN A 606 -10.82 -19.43 -14.22
C ASN A 606 -11.49 -20.75 -14.63
N PRO A 607 -12.74 -21.03 -14.19
CA PRO A 607 -13.50 -22.17 -14.67
C PRO A 607 -13.74 -22.11 -16.18
N ILE A 608 -13.56 -23.24 -16.88
CA ILE A 608 -13.72 -23.31 -18.34
C ILE A 608 -15.11 -23.89 -18.67
N PRO A 609 -16.08 -23.05 -19.10
CA PRO A 609 -17.49 -23.43 -19.16
C PRO A 609 -17.81 -24.52 -20.19
N THR A 610 -16.96 -24.69 -21.21
CA THR A 610 -17.22 -25.59 -22.35
C THR A 610 -16.61 -26.98 -22.21
N ILE A 611 -15.80 -27.23 -21.18
CA ILE A 611 -15.12 -28.52 -21.01
C ILE A 611 -15.97 -29.43 -20.14
N THR A 612 -16.23 -30.63 -20.65
CA THR A 612 -16.83 -31.73 -19.89
C THR A 612 -15.76 -32.73 -19.45
N LEU A 613 -15.70 -33.05 -18.16
CA LEU A 613 -14.72 -33.94 -17.55
C LEU A 613 -15.40 -35.09 -16.82
N PRO A 614 -15.01 -36.36 -17.06
CA PRO A 614 -15.33 -37.43 -16.13
C PRO A 614 -14.53 -37.23 -14.83
N VAL A 615 -15.20 -37.44 -13.69
CA VAL A 615 -14.60 -37.35 -12.36
C VAL A 615 -14.88 -38.60 -11.54
N ASN A 616 -13.87 -39.05 -10.79
CA ASN A 616 -14.03 -40.10 -9.78
C ASN A 616 -13.94 -39.45 -8.40
N VAL A 617 -14.89 -39.82 -7.52
CA VAL A 617 -14.97 -39.26 -6.16
C VAL A 617 -14.81 -40.37 -5.13
N ILE A 618 -14.00 -40.10 -4.12
CA ILE A 618 -13.82 -40.96 -2.95
C ILE A 618 -14.19 -40.12 -1.72
N PHE A 619 -15.20 -40.55 -0.99
CA PHE A 619 -15.55 -39.98 0.31
C PHE A 619 -14.91 -40.81 1.43
N GLN A 620 -14.28 -40.13 2.38
CA GLN A 620 -13.68 -40.72 3.58
C GLN A 620 -14.17 -39.92 4.77
N GLY A 621 -15.12 -40.47 5.51
CA GLY A 621 -15.73 -39.74 6.62
C GLY A 621 -16.66 -40.60 7.46
N LYS A 622 -16.87 -40.15 8.69
CA LYS A 622 -17.80 -40.74 9.66
C LYS A 622 -18.74 -39.70 10.28
N ASP A 623 -18.42 -38.41 10.13
CA ASP A 623 -19.08 -37.31 10.81
C ASP A 623 -20.22 -36.72 9.95
N GLY A 624 -20.32 -37.10 8.67
CA GLY A 624 -21.42 -36.80 7.77
C GLY A 624 -21.57 -37.84 6.65
N THR A 625 -22.38 -37.49 5.65
CA THR A 625 -22.63 -38.34 4.48
C THR A 625 -22.45 -37.57 3.18
N PHE A 626 -21.75 -38.15 2.21
CA PHE A 626 -21.61 -37.58 0.87
C PHE A 626 -22.43 -38.37 -0.16
N LYS A 627 -23.28 -37.67 -0.92
CA LYS A 627 -24.05 -38.22 -2.04
C LYS A 627 -23.58 -37.61 -3.34
N GLN A 628 -22.83 -38.38 -4.12
CA GLN A 628 -22.47 -38.01 -5.50
C GLN A 628 -23.73 -37.97 -6.38
N THR A 629 -23.90 -36.89 -7.14
CA THR A 629 -25.05 -36.68 -8.03
C THR A 629 -24.67 -36.80 -9.50
N VAL A 630 -23.41 -36.52 -9.86
CA VAL A 630 -22.92 -36.60 -11.24
C VAL A 630 -21.54 -37.27 -11.32
N THR A 631 -21.28 -37.97 -12.42
CA THR A 631 -19.98 -38.58 -12.75
C THR A 631 -19.21 -37.80 -13.81
N LYS A 632 -19.83 -36.75 -14.38
CA LYS A 632 -19.23 -35.82 -15.33
C LYS A 632 -19.59 -34.39 -14.93
N ILE A 633 -18.61 -33.49 -14.97
CA ILE A 633 -18.79 -32.06 -14.73
C ILE A 633 -18.61 -31.30 -16.04
N THR A 634 -19.44 -30.28 -16.29
CA THR A 634 -19.27 -29.34 -17.41
C THR A 634 -19.16 -27.94 -16.85
N GLY A 635 -18.08 -27.22 -17.18
CA GLY A 635 -17.77 -25.96 -16.50
C GLY A 635 -17.67 -26.14 -14.99
N ARG A 636 -18.13 -25.14 -14.23
CA ARG A 636 -18.32 -25.24 -12.78
C ARG A 636 -19.64 -25.95 -12.51
N SER A 637 -19.59 -27.14 -11.91
CA SER A 637 -20.76 -27.96 -11.59
C SER A 637 -20.65 -28.57 -10.19
N SER A 638 -21.81 -28.81 -9.56
CA SER A 638 -21.89 -29.60 -8.32
C SER A 638 -21.69 -31.08 -8.64
N ILE A 639 -20.72 -31.72 -7.98
CA ILE A 639 -20.47 -33.17 -8.09
C ILE A 639 -21.38 -33.96 -7.16
N GLY A 640 -21.79 -33.36 -6.05
CA GLY A 640 -22.58 -34.01 -5.01
C GLY A 640 -22.79 -33.12 -3.80
N ASN A 641 -23.56 -33.63 -2.86
CA ASN A 641 -23.91 -32.93 -1.63
C ASN A 641 -23.28 -33.65 -0.44
N PHE A 642 -22.67 -32.89 0.46
CA PHE A 642 -22.27 -33.35 1.78
C PHE A 642 -23.28 -32.87 2.81
N THR A 643 -23.80 -33.77 3.63
CA THR A 643 -24.67 -33.45 4.77
C THR A 643 -23.92 -33.77 6.06
N ALA A 644 -23.69 -32.76 6.88
CA ALA A 644 -23.07 -32.89 8.19
C ALA A 644 -23.98 -33.66 9.14
N GLY A 645 -23.41 -34.62 9.87
CA GLY A 645 -24.06 -35.30 10.99
C GLY A 645 -24.12 -34.43 12.24
N SER A 646 -24.29 -35.07 13.39
CA SER A 646 -24.41 -34.41 14.70
C SER A 646 -23.12 -34.36 15.51
N THR A 647 -22.05 -35.02 15.03
CA THR A 647 -20.79 -35.17 15.76
C THR A 647 -19.73 -34.26 15.18
N VAL A 648 -19.01 -33.54 16.05
CA VAL A 648 -17.85 -32.73 15.65
C VAL A 648 -16.78 -33.65 15.09
N GLY A 649 -16.24 -33.31 13.94
CA GLY A 649 -15.13 -34.07 13.36
C GLY A 649 -14.73 -33.61 11.98
N SER A 650 -14.01 -34.46 11.27
CA SER A 650 -13.39 -34.12 10.00
C SER A 650 -13.55 -35.27 9.02
N ASP A 651 -14.27 -34.98 7.95
CA ASP A 651 -14.41 -35.84 6.78
C ASP A 651 -13.57 -35.29 5.62
N GLN A 652 -13.42 -36.07 4.56
CA GLN A 652 -12.69 -35.69 3.36
C GLN A 652 -13.40 -36.17 2.10
N VAL A 653 -13.39 -35.32 1.07
CA VAL A 653 -13.81 -35.67 -0.29
C VAL A 653 -12.61 -35.55 -1.21
N THR A 654 -12.26 -36.64 -1.88
CA THR A 654 -11.18 -36.68 -2.88
C THR A 654 -11.77 -36.78 -4.27
N ILE A 655 -11.31 -35.92 -5.18
CA ILE A 655 -11.74 -35.88 -6.57
C ILE A 655 -10.52 -36.07 -7.49
N THR A 656 -10.69 -36.91 -8.51
CA THR A 656 -9.68 -37.14 -9.56
C THR A 656 -10.34 -37.08 -10.93
N SER A 657 -9.56 -36.79 -11.98
CA SER A 657 -10.02 -36.82 -13.36
C SER A 657 -8.97 -37.40 -14.29
N HIS A 658 -9.39 -38.20 -15.26
CA HIS A 658 -8.50 -38.77 -16.28
C HIS A 658 -7.89 -37.73 -17.23
N MET A 659 -8.53 -36.55 -17.37
CA MET A 659 -8.01 -35.43 -18.17
C MET A 659 -6.72 -34.84 -17.55
N PHE A 660 -6.55 -34.97 -16.23
CA PHE A 660 -5.40 -34.48 -15.49
C PHE A 660 -4.73 -35.64 -14.72
N PRO A 661 -4.04 -36.56 -15.41
CA PRO A 661 -3.44 -37.73 -14.78
C PRO A 661 -2.49 -37.33 -13.65
N GLY A 662 -2.62 -38.02 -12.51
CA GLY A 662 -1.80 -37.74 -11.32
C GLY A 662 -2.30 -36.56 -10.46
N GLN A 663 -3.27 -35.78 -10.94
CA GLN A 663 -3.86 -34.72 -10.12
C GLN A 663 -4.96 -35.29 -9.22
N ARG A 664 -4.86 -34.94 -7.93
CA ARG A 664 -5.86 -35.26 -6.90
C ARG A 664 -6.19 -33.98 -6.13
N VAL A 665 -7.47 -33.64 -6.05
CA VAL A 665 -7.96 -32.56 -5.17
C VAL A 665 -8.60 -33.21 -3.96
N THR A 666 -8.07 -32.93 -2.77
CA THR A 666 -8.61 -33.44 -1.50
C THR A 666 -9.16 -32.27 -0.72
N LEU A 667 -10.44 -32.34 -0.38
CA LEU A 667 -11.18 -31.30 0.32
C LEU A 667 -11.45 -31.77 1.74
N PRO A 668 -10.85 -31.16 2.78
CA PRO A 668 -11.28 -31.40 4.15
C PRO A 668 -12.67 -30.78 4.35
N ILE A 669 -13.52 -31.46 5.12
CA ILE A 669 -14.82 -30.96 5.55
C ILE A 669 -14.88 -31.12 7.06
N LYS A 670 -15.02 -30.01 7.79
CA LYS A 670 -15.12 -29.99 9.24
C LYS A 670 -16.58 -29.86 9.64
N VAL A 671 -17.09 -30.81 10.42
CA VAL A 671 -18.43 -30.75 11.01
C VAL A 671 -18.35 -30.01 12.34
N LEU A 672 -19.17 -28.98 12.50
CA LEU A 672 -19.18 -28.10 13.67
C LEU A 672 -20.51 -28.22 14.42
N THR A 673 -20.47 -28.26 15.75
CA THR A 673 -21.69 -28.15 16.59
C THR A 673 -21.89 -26.74 17.13
N ASN A 674 -20.85 -25.90 17.08
CA ASN A 674 -20.88 -24.50 17.51
C ASN A 674 -20.02 -23.66 16.54
N PRO A 675 -20.51 -22.52 16.01
CA PRO A 675 -19.74 -21.66 15.12
C PRO A 675 -18.41 -21.17 15.71
N ALA A 676 -18.32 -21.02 17.03
CA ALA A 676 -17.08 -20.63 17.70
C ALA A 676 -15.94 -21.64 17.47
N GLN A 677 -16.23 -22.91 17.15
CA GLN A 677 -15.20 -23.91 16.86
C GLN A 677 -14.27 -23.54 15.70
N ILE A 678 -14.66 -22.60 14.83
CA ILE A 678 -13.78 -22.05 13.78
C ILE A 678 -12.57 -21.32 14.36
N LEU A 679 -12.74 -20.69 15.52
CA LEU A 679 -11.73 -19.87 16.21
C LEU A 679 -10.82 -20.70 17.13
N ALA A 680 -11.07 -22.00 17.25
CA ALA A 680 -10.31 -22.86 18.14
C ALA A 680 -8.92 -23.16 17.56
N GLY A 681 -7.87 -22.86 18.35
CA GLY A 681 -6.48 -23.10 17.97
C GLY A 681 -5.72 -21.79 17.73
N LYS A 682 -4.80 -21.81 16.76
CA LYS A 682 -3.99 -20.65 16.40
C LYS A 682 -4.55 -19.95 15.17
N GLY A 683 -4.69 -18.63 15.22
CA GLY A 683 -5.07 -17.78 14.10
C GLY A 683 -3.94 -16.87 13.64
N THR A 684 -4.16 -16.14 12.56
CA THR A 684 -3.27 -15.03 12.17
C THR A 684 -4.06 -13.97 11.44
N TRP A 685 -3.53 -12.75 11.43
CA TRP A 685 -4.11 -11.60 10.76
C TRP A 685 -3.25 -11.20 9.57
N ALA A 686 -3.90 -10.78 8.49
CA ALA A 686 -3.22 -10.31 7.30
C ALA A 686 -3.94 -9.10 6.74
N THR A 687 -3.20 -8.00 6.68
CA THR A 687 -3.57 -6.81 5.90
C THR A 687 -3.46 -7.11 4.40
N TYR A 688 -3.98 -6.19 3.58
CA TYR A 688 -3.69 -6.23 2.14
C TYR A 688 -2.18 -6.15 1.85
N GLY A 689 -1.42 -5.41 2.68
CA GLY A 689 0.05 -5.32 2.59
C GLY A 689 0.73 -6.68 2.80
N THR A 690 0.31 -7.43 3.81
CA THR A 690 0.77 -8.82 4.03
C THR A 690 0.49 -9.69 2.82
N TYR A 691 -0.74 -9.61 2.27
CA TYR A 691 -1.12 -10.37 1.08
C TYR A 691 -0.26 -9.99 -0.14
N ALA A 692 -0.01 -8.69 -0.35
CA ALA A 692 0.82 -8.21 -1.46
C ALA A 692 2.28 -8.69 -1.34
N ALA A 693 2.81 -8.80 -0.12
CA ALA A 693 4.18 -9.27 0.13
C ALA A 693 4.36 -10.78 -0.09
N LEU A 694 3.45 -11.60 0.47
CA LEU A 694 3.59 -13.06 0.47
C LEU A 694 2.85 -13.75 -0.68
N GLY A 695 1.79 -13.13 -1.19
CA GLY A 695 0.80 -13.75 -2.05
C GLY A 695 0.07 -14.92 -1.38
N ALA A 696 -1.00 -15.41 -2.01
CA ALA A 696 -1.81 -16.51 -1.44
C ALA A 696 -0.97 -17.77 -1.15
N LYS A 697 -0.06 -18.17 -2.05
CA LYS A 697 0.78 -19.37 -1.86
C LYS A 697 1.74 -19.24 -0.68
N GLY A 698 2.42 -18.10 -0.56
CA GLY A 698 3.34 -17.83 0.55
C GLY A 698 2.60 -17.87 1.87
N MET A 699 1.44 -17.20 1.95
CA MET A 699 0.60 -17.21 3.14
C MET A 699 0.13 -18.62 3.53
N ILE A 700 -0.43 -19.41 2.60
CA ILE A 700 -0.87 -20.78 2.92
C ILE A 700 0.32 -21.64 3.38
N SER A 701 1.50 -21.47 2.78
CA SER A 701 2.71 -22.21 3.16
C SER A 701 3.16 -21.86 4.59
N ALA A 702 3.26 -20.57 4.92
CA ALA A 702 3.61 -20.08 6.24
C ALA A 702 2.59 -20.56 7.30
N MET A 703 1.30 -20.37 7.04
CA MET A 703 0.23 -20.83 7.94
C MET A 703 0.29 -22.34 8.20
N LYS A 704 0.56 -23.17 7.20
CA LYS A 704 0.72 -24.62 7.40
C LYS A 704 1.96 -24.95 8.23
N LYS A 705 3.07 -24.26 7.99
CA LYS A 705 4.32 -24.43 8.75
C LYS A 705 4.12 -24.11 10.23
N GLU A 706 3.36 -23.05 10.52
CA GLU A 706 3.07 -22.56 11.87
C GLU A 706 1.84 -23.22 12.51
N ARG A 707 1.15 -24.10 11.78
CA ARG A 707 -0.07 -24.79 12.22
C ARG A 707 -1.20 -23.82 12.58
N ILE A 708 -1.33 -22.77 11.78
CA ILE A 708 -2.46 -21.84 11.81
C ILE A 708 -3.72 -22.55 11.31
N THR A 709 -4.84 -22.28 11.97
CA THR A 709 -6.14 -22.93 11.75
C THR A 709 -7.17 -21.99 11.12
N HIS A 710 -6.99 -20.68 11.28
CA HIS A 710 -7.85 -19.66 10.71
C HIS A 710 -7.07 -18.38 10.41
N LEU A 711 -7.52 -17.64 9.39
CA LEU A 711 -6.94 -16.40 8.90
C LEU A 711 -7.98 -15.29 8.99
N TYR A 712 -7.64 -14.18 9.62
CA TYR A 712 -8.36 -12.92 9.51
C TYR A 712 -7.76 -12.12 8.35
N LEU A 713 -8.53 -11.92 7.29
CA LEU A 713 -8.08 -11.22 6.10
C LEU A 713 -8.79 -9.88 6.00
N GLU A 714 -8.03 -8.78 5.97
CA GLU A 714 -8.57 -7.43 5.79
C GLU A 714 -9.16 -7.31 4.38
N THR A 715 -10.44 -6.93 4.29
CA THR A 715 -11.14 -6.78 3.00
C THR A 715 -11.83 -5.45 2.83
N ALA A 716 -12.02 -4.69 3.91
CA ALA A 716 -12.68 -3.41 3.85
C ALA A 716 -12.29 -2.48 5.00
N VAL A 717 -12.22 -1.19 4.69
CA VAL A 717 -12.04 -0.10 5.67
C VAL A 717 -13.04 0.99 5.31
N SER A 718 -13.59 1.73 6.29
CA SER A 718 -14.60 2.78 6.01
C SER A 718 -14.18 3.77 4.93
N GLY A 719 -12.89 4.14 4.89
CA GLY A 719 -12.35 5.12 3.94
C GLY A 719 -12.22 4.60 2.52
N ASP A 720 -11.97 3.29 2.36
CA ASP A 720 -11.56 2.69 1.08
C ASP A 720 -12.64 1.79 0.47
N GLY A 721 -13.69 1.47 1.24
CA GLY A 721 -14.75 0.56 0.80
C GLY A 721 -14.35 -0.91 0.91
N PHE A 722 -15.09 -1.79 0.24
CA PHE A 722 -14.75 -3.21 0.09
C PHE A 722 -13.82 -3.41 -1.12
N TYR A 723 -12.59 -3.87 -0.83
CA TYR A 723 -11.50 -4.08 -1.79
C TYR A 723 -10.92 -5.52 -1.74
N GLY A 724 -11.54 -6.42 -0.97
CA GLY A 724 -11.02 -7.77 -0.74
C GLY A 724 -11.33 -8.81 -1.82
N GLN A 725 -11.98 -8.46 -2.93
CA GLN A 725 -12.42 -9.40 -3.97
C GLN A 725 -11.24 -10.23 -4.47
N LEU A 726 -10.17 -9.59 -4.94
CA LEU A 726 -8.99 -10.25 -5.48
C LEU A 726 -8.28 -11.13 -4.44
N PRO A 727 -7.92 -10.64 -3.24
CA PRO A 727 -7.35 -11.49 -2.19
C PRO A 727 -8.23 -12.70 -1.88
N LEU A 728 -9.55 -12.51 -1.73
CA LEU A 728 -10.50 -13.59 -1.41
C LEU A 728 -10.54 -14.66 -2.52
N ASP A 729 -10.58 -14.25 -3.79
CA ASP A 729 -10.56 -15.17 -4.93
C ASP A 729 -9.30 -16.04 -4.99
N ARG A 730 -8.18 -15.51 -4.52
CA ARG A 730 -6.89 -16.19 -4.52
C ARG A 730 -6.70 -17.07 -3.28
N ILE A 731 -7.16 -16.63 -2.11
CA ILE A 731 -6.81 -17.27 -0.85
C ILE A 731 -7.86 -18.23 -0.31
N VAL A 732 -9.16 -17.92 -0.42
CA VAL A 732 -10.22 -18.68 0.25
C VAL A 732 -10.21 -20.15 -0.18
N ASN A 733 -10.15 -20.41 -1.49
CA ASN A 733 -10.13 -21.78 -2.02
C ASN A 733 -8.88 -22.55 -1.56
N MET A 734 -7.72 -21.89 -1.52
CA MET A 734 -6.47 -22.51 -1.11
C MET A 734 -6.42 -22.77 0.40
N ALA A 735 -6.93 -21.83 1.20
CA ALA A 735 -7.08 -21.96 2.65
C ALA A 735 -8.02 -23.12 2.99
N HIS A 736 -9.18 -23.18 2.34
CA HIS A 736 -10.15 -24.27 2.50
C HIS A 736 -9.56 -25.63 2.16
N GLN A 737 -8.81 -25.75 1.05
CA GLN A 737 -8.09 -26.98 0.70
C GLN A 737 -7.02 -27.35 1.74
N ALA A 738 -6.44 -26.37 2.43
CA ALA A 738 -5.51 -26.58 3.54
C ALA A 738 -6.20 -26.82 4.90
N GLY A 739 -7.53 -26.75 4.97
CA GLY A 739 -8.29 -26.89 6.21
C GLY A 739 -8.23 -25.67 7.13
N ILE A 740 -7.86 -24.51 6.57
CA ILE A 740 -7.75 -23.21 7.23
C ILE A 740 -9.03 -22.42 6.96
N ALA A 741 -9.65 -21.89 8.02
CA ALA A 741 -10.81 -21.00 7.88
C ALA A 741 -10.38 -19.58 7.48
N VAL A 742 -11.19 -18.86 6.73
CA VAL A 742 -10.96 -17.45 6.40
C VAL A 742 -12.08 -16.62 6.99
N ILE A 743 -11.73 -15.75 7.93
CA ILE A 743 -12.62 -14.82 8.60
C ILE A 743 -12.45 -13.47 7.92
N ASN A 744 -13.56 -12.89 7.53
CA ASN A 744 -13.56 -11.60 6.87
C ASN A 744 -13.30 -10.49 7.89
N TRP A 745 -12.23 -9.71 7.73
CA TRP A 745 -11.89 -8.59 8.60
C TRP A 745 -12.21 -7.27 7.92
N THR A 746 -13.03 -6.47 8.60
CA THR A 746 -13.30 -5.09 8.23
C THR A 746 -12.94 -4.16 9.37
N SER A 747 -12.43 -2.96 9.06
CA SER A 747 -12.12 -1.91 10.05
C SER A 747 -13.13 -0.75 9.95
N PRO A 748 -14.30 -0.87 10.61
CA PRO A 748 -15.29 0.20 10.65
C PRO A 748 -14.87 1.34 11.60
N SER A 749 -14.80 2.55 11.06
CA SER A 749 -14.65 3.79 11.82
C SER A 749 -15.87 4.09 12.70
N LEU A 750 -17.05 3.54 12.38
CA LEU A 750 -18.33 3.78 13.05
C LEU A 750 -18.75 5.27 13.09
N GLN A 751 -18.13 6.10 12.26
CA GLN A 751 -18.55 7.51 12.07
C GLN A 751 -19.72 7.61 11.11
N ASN A 752 -19.77 6.72 10.11
CA ASN A 752 -20.87 6.59 9.18
C ASN A 752 -21.30 5.12 9.10
N LEU A 753 -22.27 4.75 9.94
CA LEU A 753 -22.77 3.38 10.01
C LEU A 753 -23.24 2.86 8.65
N GLN A 754 -23.83 3.70 7.80
CA GLN A 754 -24.32 3.25 6.49
C GLN A 754 -23.18 2.78 5.58
N VAL A 755 -22.03 3.46 5.61
CA VAL A 755 -20.84 3.05 4.84
C VAL A 755 -20.28 1.74 5.40
N ASP A 756 -20.18 1.63 6.72
CA ASP A 756 -19.65 0.43 7.38
C ASP A 756 -20.55 -0.79 7.16
N GLU A 757 -21.86 -0.60 7.18
CA GLU A 757 -22.86 -1.63 6.88
C GLU A 757 -22.80 -2.07 5.40
N ALA A 758 -22.63 -1.13 4.47
CA ALA A 758 -22.46 -1.42 3.06
C ALA A 758 -21.18 -2.22 2.77
N ASN A 759 -20.07 -1.85 3.43
CA ASN A 759 -18.81 -2.58 3.34
C ASN A 759 -18.94 -4.00 3.87
N ALA A 760 -19.52 -4.17 5.06
CA ALA A 760 -19.79 -5.47 5.64
C ALA A 760 -20.67 -6.35 4.74
N GLN A 761 -21.73 -5.77 4.18
CA GLN A 761 -22.65 -6.47 3.28
C GLN A 761 -21.94 -6.91 2.00
N ALA A 762 -21.14 -6.04 1.38
CA ALA A 762 -20.37 -6.37 0.19
C ALA A 762 -19.37 -7.49 0.46
N ALA A 763 -18.64 -7.39 1.58
CA ALA A 763 -17.63 -8.34 1.99
C ALA A 763 -18.23 -9.72 2.28
N MET A 764 -19.40 -9.79 2.95
CA MET A 764 -20.08 -11.05 3.25
C MET A 764 -20.89 -11.63 2.08
N ALA A 765 -21.31 -10.81 1.13
CA ALA A 765 -21.97 -11.27 -0.10
C ALA A 765 -20.99 -11.87 -1.11
N TYR A 766 -19.69 -11.59 -0.99
CA TYR A 766 -18.70 -12.04 -1.94
C TYR A 766 -18.54 -13.57 -1.94
N GLN A 767 -18.54 -14.13 -3.15
CA GLN A 767 -18.20 -15.53 -3.40
C GLN A 767 -17.09 -15.57 -4.43
N THR A 768 -16.10 -16.43 -4.18
CA THR A 768 -15.06 -16.71 -5.17
C THR A 768 -15.69 -17.29 -6.45
N ARG A 769 -14.95 -17.25 -7.56
CA ARG A 769 -15.44 -17.80 -8.85
C ARG A 769 -15.83 -19.29 -8.77
N MET A 770 -15.18 -20.05 -7.89
CA MET A 770 -15.49 -21.46 -7.63
C MET A 770 -16.68 -21.66 -6.67
N GLY A 771 -17.13 -20.61 -5.99
CA GLY A 771 -18.31 -20.61 -5.12
C GLY A 771 -18.05 -20.65 -3.63
N SER A 772 -16.80 -20.61 -3.20
CA SER A 772 -16.47 -20.52 -1.77
C SER A 772 -16.68 -19.09 -1.26
N SER A 773 -17.00 -18.96 0.02
CA SER A 773 -17.11 -17.71 0.76
C SER A 773 -16.24 -17.77 2.01
N THR A 774 -16.13 -16.65 2.72
CA THR A 774 -15.52 -16.62 4.05
C THR A 774 -16.35 -17.43 5.05
N ASP A 775 -15.68 -17.88 6.10
CA ASP A 775 -16.22 -18.76 7.15
C ASP A 775 -16.71 -17.98 8.37
N GLY A 776 -16.45 -16.68 8.42
CA GLY A 776 -16.78 -15.80 9.53
C GLY A 776 -16.65 -14.33 9.19
N TYR A 777 -16.97 -13.49 10.17
CA TYR A 777 -16.82 -12.04 10.12
C TYR A 777 -16.19 -11.51 11.39
N THR A 778 -15.30 -10.52 11.27
CA THR A 778 -14.87 -9.67 12.38
C THR A 778 -15.04 -8.19 12.03
N GLY A 779 -15.57 -7.45 13.00
CA GLY A 779 -15.61 -5.99 12.97
C GLY A 779 -14.55 -5.46 13.92
N ASP A 780 -13.62 -4.68 13.39
CA ASP A 780 -12.50 -4.11 14.12
C ASP A 780 -12.77 -2.71 14.63
N PHE A 781 -13.00 -2.65 15.95
CA PHE A 781 -13.55 -1.49 16.60
C PHE A 781 -12.46 -0.58 17.16
N GLU A 782 -11.94 0.28 16.29
CA GLU A 782 -10.91 1.27 16.64
C GLU A 782 -11.40 2.74 16.59
N GLY A 783 -12.55 2.99 15.94
CA GLY A 783 -13.10 4.34 15.74
C GLY A 783 -14.07 4.81 16.83
N ASN A 784 -15.33 5.03 16.48
CA ASN A 784 -16.36 5.49 17.42
C ASN A 784 -16.82 4.35 18.34
N LEU A 785 -16.25 4.30 19.55
CA LEU A 785 -16.50 3.27 20.56
C LEU A 785 -17.76 3.50 21.43
N SER A 786 -18.68 4.34 20.99
CA SER A 786 -19.93 4.56 21.75
C SER A 786 -20.81 3.30 21.76
N ALA A 787 -21.47 3.05 22.90
CA ALA A 787 -22.41 1.94 23.06
C ALA A 787 -23.50 1.90 21.96
N GLN A 788 -23.97 3.08 21.52
CA GLN A 788 -24.98 3.19 20.48
C GLN A 788 -24.43 2.75 19.11
N ALA A 789 -23.27 3.27 18.69
CA ALA A 789 -22.70 2.97 17.37
C ALA A 789 -22.30 1.49 17.28
N MET A 790 -21.51 1.01 18.26
CA MET A 790 -21.07 -0.38 18.33
C MET A 790 -22.24 -1.35 18.42
N GLY A 791 -23.25 -1.05 19.26
CA GLY A 791 -24.43 -1.89 19.43
C GLY A 791 -25.30 -1.94 18.17
N SER A 792 -25.49 -0.81 17.48
CA SER A 792 -26.29 -0.75 16.24
C SER A 792 -25.62 -1.54 15.12
N TYR A 793 -24.32 -1.31 14.92
CA TYR A 793 -23.54 -2.03 13.93
C TYR A 793 -23.49 -3.53 14.22
N SER A 794 -23.20 -3.92 15.46
CA SER A 794 -23.13 -5.35 15.85
C SER A 794 -24.46 -6.07 15.67
N LYS A 795 -25.58 -5.38 15.93
CA LYS A 795 -26.92 -5.90 15.67
C LYS A 795 -27.16 -6.10 14.18
N PHE A 796 -26.75 -5.15 13.33
CA PHE A 796 -26.81 -5.29 11.88
C PHE A 796 -25.99 -6.50 11.40
N ILE A 797 -24.74 -6.63 11.82
CA ILE A 797 -23.87 -7.75 11.43
C ILE A 797 -24.48 -9.09 11.82
N ARG A 798 -24.99 -9.23 13.06
CA ARG A 798 -25.66 -10.46 13.48
C ARG A 798 -26.90 -10.78 12.64
N HIS A 799 -27.66 -9.76 12.23
CA HIS A 799 -28.79 -9.95 11.33
C HIS A 799 -28.33 -10.40 9.93
N LEU A 800 -27.26 -9.79 9.40
CA LEU A 800 -26.69 -10.07 8.09
C LEU A 800 -26.20 -11.53 7.97
N ILE A 801 -25.41 -12.02 8.93
CA ILE A 801 -24.75 -13.34 8.83
C ILE A 801 -25.52 -14.47 9.52
N GLY A 802 -26.56 -14.14 10.29
CA GLY A 802 -27.36 -15.10 11.04
C GLY A 802 -26.62 -15.73 12.23
N PRO A 803 -27.24 -16.71 12.93
CA PRO A 803 -26.70 -17.26 14.18
C PRO A 803 -25.62 -18.34 14.00
N ASN A 804 -25.47 -18.90 12.80
CA ASN A 804 -24.62 -20.07 12.55
C ASN A 804 -23.24 -19.71 11.97
N MET A 805 -22.94 -18.42 11.83
CA MET A 805 -21.64 -17.94 11.38
C MET A 805 -20.97 -17.18 12.54
N PRO A 806 -19.67 -17.42 12.79
CA PRO A 806 -18.94 -16.70 13.82
C PRO A 806 -18.89 -15.20 13.49
N TYR A 807 -19.28 -14.40 14.48
CA TYR A 807 -19.05 -12.95 14.50
C TYR A 807 -18.07 -12.64 15.62
N VAL A 808 -16.89 -12.14 15.28
CA VAL A 808 -15.87 -11.72 16.25
C VAL A 808 -15.92 -10.20 16.38
N ALA A 809 -15.82 -9.70 17.61
CA ALA A 809 -15.54 -8.28 17.83
C ALA A 809 -14.07 -8.13 18.18
N THR A 810 -13.31 -7.54 17.26
CA THR A 810 -11.95 -7.08 17.56
C THR A 810 -12.02 -5.78 18.34
N ILE A 811 -11.34 -5.75 19.49
CA ILE A 811 -11.44 -4.67 20.46
C ILE A 811 -10.06 -4.32 21.00
N PHE A 812 -9.89 -3.09 21.48
CA PHE A 812 -8.75 -2.77 22.33
C PHE A 812 -8.73 -3.62 23.60
N PRO A 813 -7.54 -3.86 24.18
CA PRO A 813 -7.40 -4.47 25.50
C PRO A 813 -8.22 -3.69 26.53
N PRO A 814 -9.09 -4.35 27.32
CA PRO A 814 -9.97 -3.64 28.24
C PRO A 814 -9.23 -2.84 29.32
N GLN A 815 -7.99 -3.24 29.65
CA GLN A 815 -7.13 -2.50 30.57
C GLN A 815 -6.70 -1.14 30.01
N ASP A 816 -6.52 -1.04 28.69
CA ASP A 816 -6.04 0.16 28.00
C ASP A 816 -7.21 1.03 27.53
N GLN A 817 -8.35 0.40 27.18
CA GLN A 817 -9.57 1.09 26.77
C GLN A 817 -10.77 0.68 27.64
N ARG A 818 -10.79 1.17 28.89
CA ARG A 818 -11.84 0.84 29.89
C ARG A 818 -13.25 1.28 29.52
N GLY A 819 -13.41 2.16 28.53
CA GLY A 819 -14.70 2.69 28.08
C GLY A 819 -15.45 1.79 27.10
N THR A 820 -14.84 0.71 26.61
CA THR A 820 -15.46 -0.15 25.60
C THR A 820 -16.71 -0.83 26.15
N PRO A 821 -17.88 -0.72 25.49
CA PRO A 821 -19.17 -1.24 25.97
C PRO A 821 -19.31 -2.75 25.73
N LEU A 822 -18.41 -3.56 26.32
CA LEU A 822 -18.32 -5.01 26.11
C LEU A 822 -19.63 -5.74 26.39
N GLY A 823 -20.36 -5.36 27.43
CA GLY A 823 -21.68 -5.94 27.74
C GLY A 823 -22.73 -5.72 26.65
N VAL A 824 -22.62 -4.66 25.86
CA VAL A 824 -23.49 -4.42 24.70
C VAL A 824 -23.14 -5.37 23.56
N LEU A 825 -21.84 -5.47 23.24
CA LEU A 825 -21.33 -6.34 22.19
C LEU A 825 -21.62 -7.82 22.44
N ALA A 826 -21.52 -8.26 23.69
CA ALA A 826 -21.72 -9.64 24.11
C ALA A 826 -23.10 -10.21 23.71
N ASN A 827 -24.10 -9.36 23.44
CA ASN A 827 -25.42 -9.79 22.97
C ASN A 827 -25.45 -10.22 21.50
N TYR A 828 -24.42 -9.87 20.72
CA TYR A 828 -24.40 -10.06 19.27
C TYR A 828 -23.24 -10.92 18.80
N VAL A 829 -22.11 -10.91 19.51
CA VAL A 829 -20.87 -11.55 19.06
C VAL A 829 -20.83 -13.03 19.46
N THR A 830 -20.14 -13.82 18.65
CA THR A 830 -19.75 -15.20 18.94
C THR A 830 -18.50 -15.24 19.81
N ALA A 831 -17.57 -14.29 19.64
CA ALA A 831 -16.37 -14.18 20.46
C ALA A 831 -15.87 -12.73 20.52
N PHE A 832 -15.05 -12.44 21.53
CA PHE A 832 -14.20 -11.25 21.56
C PHE A 832 -12.80 -11.59 21.10
N ALA A 833 -12.14 -10.62 20.46
CA ALA A 833 -10.73 -10.69 20.12
C ALA A 833 -9.99 -9.43 20.59
N PRO A 834 -9.47 -9.39 21.83
CA PRO A 834 -8.70 -8.24 22.29
C PRO A 834 -7.33 -8.18 21.59
N MET A 835 -7.00 -6.99 21.08
CA MET A 835 -5.69 -6.63 20.52
C MET A 835 -4.66 -6.47 21.64
N ASP A 836 -4.31 -7.56 22.32
CA ASP A 836 -3.38 -7.56 23.46
C ASP A 836 -1.95 -7.28 22.99
N TYR A 837 -1.69 -6.04 22.57
CA TYR A 837 -0.40 -5.55 22.11
C TYR A 837 0.35 -4.89 23.27
N TRP A 838 1.22 -5.67 23.91
CA TRP A 838 1.86 -5.29 25.16
C TRP A 838 3.05 -4.34 25.00
N HIS A 839 3.58 -4.15 23.78
CA HIS A 839 4.72 -3.24 23.50
C HIS A 839 4.34 -1.76 23.46
N GLY A 840 3.62 -1.27 24.48
CA GLY A 840 3.31 0.15 24.63
C GLY A 840 4.53 1.06 24.85
N LEU A 841 5.75 0.51 24.94
CA LEU A 841 7.03 1.20 25.02
C LEU A 841 8.08 0.47 24.17
N GLU A 842 9.10 1.20 23.68
CA GLU A 842 10.29 0.67 22.99
C GLU A 842 11.20 -0.15 23.92
N GLN A 843 10.75 -1.33 24.37
CA GLN A 843 11.51 -2.24 25.24
C GLN A 843 11.04 -3.69 25.11
N ASN A 844 11.90 -4.64 25.49
CA ASN A 844 11.49 -6.05 25.60
C ASN A 844 10.75 -6.29 26.91
N TYR A 845 9.74 -7.16 26.87
CA TYR A 845 8.99 -7.56 28.05
C TYR A 845 9.39 -8.95 28.52
N THR A 846 9.34 -9.16 29.83
CA THR A 846 9.57 -10.49 30.42
C THR A 846 8.34 -11.37 30.23
N PHE A 847 8.55 -12.69 30.27
CA PHE A 847 7.47 -13.68 30.27
C PHE A 847 6.33 -13.32 31.23
N SER A 848 6.65 -12.96 32.49
CA SER A 848 5.64 -12.66 33.50
C SER A 848 4.82 -11.40 33.17
N GLN A 849 5.44 -10.38 32.57
CA GLN A 849 4.72 -9.17 32.18
C GLN A 849 3.71 -9.44 31.07
N VAL A 850 4.12 -10.16 30.02
CA VAL A 850 3.23 -10.54 28.92
C VAL A 850 2.13 -11.46 29.42
N TYR A 851 2.49 -12.47 30.22
CA TYR A 851 1.53 -13.39 30.79
C TYR A 851 0.45 -12.66 31.61
N HIS A 852 0.85 -11.74 32.49
CA HIS A 852 -0.10 -10.96 33.30
C HIS A 852 -0.95 -10.01 32.46
N TYR A 853 -0.39 -9.40 31.43
CA TYR A 853 -1.12 -8.50 30.55
C TYR A 853 -2.25 -9.24 29.81
N VAL A 854 -1.94 -10.37 29.17
CA VAL A 854 -2.92 -11.19 28.44
C VAL A 854 -3.98 -11.78 29.39
N THR A 855 -3.56 -12.37 30.52
CA THR A 855 -4.52 -12.93 31.49
C THR A 855 -5.45 -11.86 32.08
N ASN A 856 -4.96 -10.64 32.31
CA ASN A 856 -5.78 -9.54 32.82
C ASN A 856 -6.85 -9.09 31.81
N SER A 857 -6.50 -8.99 30.52
CA SER A 857 -7.46 -8.71 29.45
C SER A 857 -8.64 -9.70 29.46
N ILE A 858 -8.32 -11.00 29.49
CA ILE A 858 -9.31 -12.07 29.54
C ILE A 858 -10.19 -11.97 30.80
N HIS A 859 -9.61 -11.74 31.98
CA HIS A 859 -10.35 -11.58 33.23
C HIS A 859 -11.32 -10.39 33.18
N LEU A 860 -10.90 -9.26 32.62
CA LEU A 860 -11.74 -8.07 32.49
C LEU A 860 -12.91 -8.31 31.54
N ILE A 861 -12.70 -9.00 30.40
CA ILE A 861 -13.80 -9.39 29.51
C ILE A 861 -14.75 -10.35 30.24
N ARG A 862 -14.23 -11.38 30.92
CA ARG A 862 -15.06 -12.36 31.64
C ARG A 862 -15.90 -11.74 32.76
N ALA A 863 -15.42 -10.67 33.39
CA ALA A 863 -16.19 -9.97 34.43
C ALA A 863 -17.50 -9.37 33.91
N VAL A 864 -17.56 -9.01 32.62
CA VAL A 864 -18.73 -8.37 32.00
C VAL A 864 -19.44 -9.25 30.96
N ALA A 865 -18.76 -10.26 30.42
CA ALA A 865 -19.26 -11.19 29.42
C ALA A 865 -18.83 -12.64 29.76
N PRO A 866 -19.34 -13.22 30.88
CA PRO A 866 -18.81 -14.48 31.43
C PRO A 866 -18.94 -15.67 30.49
N HIS A 867 -19.92 -15.68 29.58
CA HIS A 867 -20.20 -16.79 28.68
C HIS A 867 -19.72 -16.59 27.25
N THR A 868 -19.21 -15.40 26.89
CA THR A 868 -18.76 -15.13 25.52
C THR A 868 -17.34 -15.69 25.35
N PRO A 869 -17.08 -16.56 24.36
CA PRO A 869 -15.73 -16.99 24.01
C PRO A 869 -14.77 -15.83 23.75
N ILE A 870 -13.48 -16.07 23.98
CA ILE A 870 -12.42 -15.07 23.79
C ILE A 870 -11.31 -15.73 22.97
N GLU A 871 -10.82 -15.06 21.94
CA GLU A 871 -9.62 -15.41 21.20
C GLU A 871 -8.64 -14.25 21.29
N VAL A 872 -7.47 -14.41 21.92
CA VAL A 872 -6.55 -13.28 22.10
C VAL A 872 -5.84 -12.96 20.79
N ILE A 873 -5.68 -11.69 20.43
CA ILE A 873 -4.76 -11.27 19.36
C ILE A 873 -3.45 -10.85 20.04
N ALA A 874 -2.44 -11.69 19.92
CA ALA A 874 -1.09 -11.40 20.36
C ALA A 874 -0.37 -10.50 19.35
N GLU A 875 0.44 -9.59 19.88
CA GLU A 875 1.39 -8.82 19.09
C GLU A 875 2.54 -9.71 18.66
N SER A 876 2.84 -9.70 17.36
CA SER A 876 3.99 -10.37 16.77
C SER A 876 4.76 -9.49 15.79
N TYR A 877 4.54 -8.19 15.85
CA TYR A 877 5.17 -7.16 15.03
C TYR A 877 5.85 -6.11 15.92
N ASP A 878 6.79 -5.35 15.36
CA ASP A 878 7.36 -4.17 16.02
C ASP A 878 6.54 -2.93 15.66
N MET A 879 5.67 -2.49 16.59
CA MET A 879 4.82 -1.32 16.41
C MET A 879 5.58 0.01 16.29
N TRP A 880 6.87 0.04 16.64
CA TRP A 880 7.73 1.22 16.56
C TRP A 880 8.49 1.29 15.24
N SER A 881 8.36 0.27 14.39
CA SER A 881 8.99 0.20 13.08
C SER A 881 7.99 0.45 11.95
N ASN A 882 8.41 1.17 10.90
CA ASN A 882 7.59 1.39 9.71
C ASN A 882 7.28 0.10 8.93
N SER A 883 8.08 -0.95 9.14
CA SER A 883 7.94 -2.26 8.49
C SER A 883 7.18 -3.28 9.33
N GLY A 884 6.83 -2.96 10.58
CA GLY A 884 6.34 -3.96 11.54
C GLY A 884 7.41 -4.99 11.97
N SER A 885 8.67 -4.80 11.59
CA SER A 885 9.80 -5.64 11.99
C SER A 885 10.95 -4.75 12.44
N GLY A 886 11.51 -5.00 13.62
CA GLY A 886 12.57 -4.17 14.16
C GLY A 886 13.13 -4.66 15.49
N ALA A 887 13.90 -3.80 16.16
CA ALA A 887 14.63 -4.15 17.37
C ALA A 887 13.70 -4.44 18.57
N TYR A 888 12.44 -4.02 18.49
CA TYR A 888 11.44 -4.20 19.53
C TYR A 888 10.31 -5.13 19.08
N SER A 889 10.54 -5.96 18.05
CA SER A 889 9.65 -7.09 17.77
C SER A 889 9.59 -8.00 19.00
N PRO A 890 8.40 -8.51 19.37
CA PRO A 890 8.28 -9.49 20.44
C PRO A 890 9.25 -10.66 20.28
N THR A 891 9.92 -11.01 21.37
CA THR A 891 10.81 -12.16 21.40
C THR A 891 10.00 -13.47 21.40
N GLY A 892 10.64 -14.58 21.05
CA GLY A 892 9.99 -15.90 21.15
C GLY A 892 9.51 -16.24 22.58
N LEU A 893 10.17 -15.71 23.61
CA LEU A 893 9.74 -15.91 25.00
C LEU A 893 8.44 -15.14 25.32
N GLU A 894 8.24 -13.98 24.70
CA GLU A 894 7.01 -13.20 24.83
C GLU A 894 5.85 -13.89 24.11
N GLU A 895 6.08 -14.44 22.91
CA GLU A 895 5.07 -15.26 22.22
C GLU A 895 4.68 -16.50 23.03
N GLU A 896 5.67 -17.18 23.64
CA GLU A 896 5.42 -18.31 24.53
C GLU A 896 4.55 -17.90 25.72
N ALA A 897 4.84 -16.74 26.33
CA ALA A 897 4.06 -16.20 27.44
C ALA A 897 2.62 -15.88 27.04
N ALA A 898 2.41 -15.27 25.87
CA ALA A 898 1.08 -14.93 25.37
C ALA A 898 0.24 -16.19 25.08
N ILE A 899 0.84 -17.18 24.41
CA ILE A 899 0.20 -18.48 24.13
C ILE A 899 -0.19 -19.18 25.43
N GLN A 900 0.74 -19.23 26.39
CA GLN A 900 0.51 -19.88 27.69
C GLN A 900 -0.58 -19.15 28.49
N ALA A 901 -0.53 -17.82 28.55
CA ALA A 901 -1.53 -17.01 29.25
C ALA A 901 -2.93 -17.16 28.68
N ALA A 902 -3.08 -17.12 27.36
CA ALA A 902 -4.36 -17.32 26.71
C ALA A 902 -4.93 -18.72 27.01
N SER A 903 -4.08 -19.75 26.93
CA SER A 903 -4.47 -21.14 27.25
C SER A 903 -4.90 -21.28 28.72
N ASP A 904 -4.09 -20.80 29.66
CA ASP A 904 -4.32 -20.96 31.10
C ASP A 904 -5.55 -20.18 31.59
N ALA A 905 -5.84 -19.02 30.98
CA ALA A 905 -7.04 -18.24 31.28
C ALA A 905 -8.30 -18.73 30.54
N GLY A 906 -8.22 -19.83 29.80
CA GLY A 906 -9.36 -20.46 29.15
C GLY A 906 -9.88 -19.70 27.92
N ALA A 907 -8.99 -19.01 27.19
CA ALA A 907 -9.33 -18.52 25.86
C ALA A 907 -9.57 -19.70 24.90
N LEU A 908 -10.42 -19.47 23.92
CA LEU A 908 -10.80 -20.43 22.89
C LEU A 908 -9.66 -20.65 21.88
N GLY A 909 -8.92 -19.59 21.60
CA GLY A 909 -7.80 -19.55 20.67
C GLY A 909 -6.89 -18.35 20.93
N ILE A 910 -5.85 -18.26 20.13
CA ILE A 910 -4.94 -17.12 20.08
C ILE A 910 -4.55 -16.88 18.61
N SER A 911 -4.49 -15.63 18.19
CA SER A 911 -4.02 -15.22 16.86
C SER A 911 -2.88 -14.23 16.95
N PHE A 912 -2.15 -14.05 15.85
CA PHE A 912 -0.93 -13.25 15.79
C PHE A 912 -1.05 -12.17 14.71
N TYR A 913 -0.82 -10.92 15.09
CA TYR A 913 -0.72 -9.77 14.19
C TYR A 913 0.77 -9.37 14.05
N ASP A 914 1.44 -9.48 12.90
CA ASP A 914 0.96 -10.08 11.66
C ASP A 914 1.91 -11.17 11.10
N LEU A 915 1.39 -12.00 10.21
CA LEU A 915 2.11 -13.18 9.69
C LEU A 915 3.43 -12.83 8.97
N HIS A 916 3.51 -11.67 8.31
CA HIS A 916 4.65 -11.32 7.45
C HIS A 916 5.83 -10.75 8.22
N THR A 917 5.60 -10.35 9.47
CA THR A 917 6.59 -9.72 10.34
C THR A 917 7.22 -10.67 11.35
N LEU A 918 6.78 -11.93 11.37
CA LEU A 918 7.32 -12.95 12.27
C LEU A 918 8.82 -13.14 12.08
N THR A 919 9.59 -12.89 13.14
CA THR A 919 10.99 -13.32 13.22
C THR A 919 11.08 -14.86 13.24
N PRO A 920 12.22 -15.45 12.82
CA PRO A 920 12.40 -16.90 12.87
C PRO A 920 12.16 -17.52 14.26
N ASN A 921 12.48 -16.80 15.33
CA ASN A 921 12.28 -17.27 16.70
C ASN A 921 10.79 -17.27 17.09
N GLN A 922 10.04 -16.22 16.74
CA GLN A 922 8.58 -16.19 16.95
C GLN A 922 7.91 -17.32 16.16
N ALA A 923 8.24 -17.46 14.86
CA ALA A 923 7.70 -18.52 14.01
C ALA A 923 7.99 -19.93 14.56
N ALA A 924 9.18 -20.16 15.13
CA ALA A 924 9.55 -21.43 15.74
C ALA A 924 8.70 -21.75 16.99
N VAL A 925 8.47 -20.76 17.86
CA VAL A 925 7.63 -20.89 19.06
C VAL A 925 6.18 -21.16 18.67
N ILE A 926 5.62 -20.34 17.77
CA ILE A 926 4.26 -20.48 17.27
C ILE A 926 4.05 -21.87 16.65
N ALA A 927 4.98 -22.35 15.81
CA ALA A 927 4.90 -23.67 15.21
C ALA A 927 5.03 -24.81 16.24
N GLY A 928 5.91 -24.65 17.23
CA GLY A 928 6.25 -25.64 18.24
C GLY A 928 5.17 -25.86 19.28
N MET A 929 4.50 -24.78 19.71
CA MET A 929 3.46 -24.85 20.73
C MET A 929 2.16 -25.41 20.18
N SER A 930 1.58 -26.35 20.91
CA SER A 930 0.23 -26.83 20.65
C SER A 930 -0.74 -25.96 21.44
N TYR A 931 -1.79 -25.45 20.79
CA TYR A 931 -2.90 -24.83 21.48
C TYR A 931 -3.99 -25.89 21.64
N PRO A 932 -4.38 -26.26 22.87
CA PRO A 932 -5.40 -27.29 23.06
C PRO A 932 -6.70 -26.82 22.43
N ALA A 933 -7.32 -27.67 21.59
CA ALA A 933 -8.70 -27.46 21.19
C ALA A 933 -9.55 -27.56 22.47
N ASN A 934 -9.90 -26.39 23.01
CA ASN A 934 -10.32 -26.27 24.41
C ASN A 934 -11.60 -27.09 24.70
N SER A 935 -11.69 -27.70 25.88
CA SER A 935 -12.85 -28.53 26.28
C SER A 935 -14.13 -27.73 26.52
N LEU A 936 -14.05 -26.40 26.51
CA LEU A 936 -15.19 -25.47 26.70
C LEU A 936 -16.26 -25.56 25.60
N LEU A 937 -15.98 -26.26 24.50
CA LEU A 937 -16.91 -26.50 23.41
C LEU A 937 -17.62 -27.88 23.49
N ARG A 938 -17.41 -28.64 24.57
CA ARG A 938 -18.10 -29.91 24.84
C ARG A 938 -19.35 -29.76 25.69
#